data_AF-A0AAD2K824-F1
#
_entry.id   AF-A0AAD2K824-F1
#
_cell.length_a   1.000
_cell.length_b   1.000
_cell.length_c   1.000
_cell.angle_alpha   90.00
_cell.angle_beta   90.00
_cell.angle_gamma   90.00
#
_symmetry.space_group_name_H-M   'P 1'
#
loop_
_entity.id
_entity.type
_entity.pdbx_description
1 polymer ?
#
loop_
_entity_poly.entity_id
_entity_poly.type
_entity_poly.pdbx_seq_one_letter_code
_entity_poly.pdbx_strand_id
1 'polypeptide(L)'
;MKKLTLFGRSVLLMGSLSLANAMCWIAAGILFGRKSETQPILSLALLAWTLGLRHGATRSHLKLCIAHICKLSTPITLGLAIDNATRGLINTGQLPITCGLFFSLGHSTIVIAVNVAIAISTTIYNKLDGIGTIGGIVGSAVSGSFLFIVALANSIILYQILRRRRAASKRAEENHTPEVVEAHHDHMLMLRILGPIINFVNKPWKMYPVGILFGFGFDTASSIALLAVSALAVRQSDGTSVPRGYIVILPFLFTFAMALLDSADSVLMLYSYSGFPEHSWALFEPSVTESETVSGPPRLDDKAPEPDVAQLTRDQRVKMNVMSKLSIVLTIMSILVAFSISLITIMGLIGDQCTPCQRAANAPDGGGLAGKWWRGWANANDNSGYIGAAIVGGFVFLVAFWYLVRHLRLRGQVGNTRSVASIQRHGTRFDASCQHRVTRSMYPRDQERATMSSDEPSYPADWEARCTARKMAQLESIPSEWLIQAPPVSQVNVTDVPRQCGLLTALELEITETTDVPVILDNIRTSLWTSVQVTTAFYKRAVIAQQLTNCLTEIFVERALARAKELDEYLATTGRVVGPLHGLPISLKDQFSMKGLETIMDSDCVLVEILYECGAVPFVRTNVPQTLMWGETMNHVFGRTLNPYNLSFTPGGSSGGEGALVAMRGSPLGVGTDIGGSLRIPSAFCGLYTLRPSYGRLPYFGAMNTLEGQESISSVLGPMANSLSGVKVFTKALLDAQPWLKDPLVVRKPWSESEYRLEGHGGGQQLCFAIMWDNGVVKPHPPLHRAMGIVKRALEAAGHRVIDWEPHRHLEIYKNAEIIFAADGGHDFREQCEGSEPLIQTMSPITDSREKALDEPLSKALVGTPYHRTAYELWQLHKEKRELRKSHLDHWRATASKTGTGRPVDAIISPAVAYPAVPHGQNTDSFYTTLCNALDYACSVFPVTFVDPELDDPHPPHEFYNEEDAHIFNLYAADMFPGCPIGLQLIGGTQEEEAVIAMTEIVDKALQNLK
;
A
#
# COMPACT_ATOMS: atom_id res chain seq x y z
N MET A 1 34.52 16.22 -18.03
CA MET A 1 34.35 14.76 -17.79
C MET A 1 32.97 14.55 -17.18
N LYS A 2 32.16 13.62 -17.71
CA LYS A 2 30.85 13.29 -17.13
C LYS A 2 31.05 12.69 -15.73
N LYS A 3 30.33 13.19 -14.73
CA LYS A 3 30.41 12.65 -13.37
C LYS A 3 29.68 11.30 -13.31
N LEU A 4 30.28 10.33 -12.63
CA LEU A 4 29.66 9.02 -12.39
C LEU A 4 28.54 9.18 -11.35
N THR A 5 27.39 8.55 -11.62
CA THR A 5 26.26 8.39 -10.70
C THR A 5 26.65 7.53 -9.49
N LEU A 6 25.80 7.44 -8.46
CA LEU A 6 26.06 6.56 -7.32
C LEU A 6 26.16 5.10 -7.78
N PHE A 7 25.24 4.68 -8.64
CA PHE A 7 25.27 3.36 -9.27
C PHE A 7 26.54 3.15 -10.09
N GLY A 8 26.93 4.14 -10.91
CA GLY A 8 28.15 4.10 -11.71
C GLY A 8 29.42 3.97 -10.86
N ARG A 9 29.50 4.67 -9.72
CA ARG A 9 30.64 4.56 -8.79
C ARG A 9 30.69 3.20 -8.10
N SER A 10 29.54 2.64 -7.70
CA SER A 10 29.46 1.29 -7.12
C SER A 10 29.90 0.21 -8.12
N VAL A 11 29.43 0.29 -9.36
CA VAL A 11 29.81 -0.64 -10.45
C VAL A 11 31.30 -0.51 -10.77
N LEU A 12 31.83 0.72 -10.85
CA LEU A 12 33.26 0.95 -11.07
C LEU A 12 34.12 0.33 -9.96
N LEU A 13 33.75 0.53 -8.69
CA LEU A 13 34.46 -0.04 -7.55
C LEU A 13 34.45 -1.57 -7.59
N MET A 14 33.27 -2.18 -7.69
CA MET A 14 33.14 -3.65 -7.70
C MET A 14 33.80 -4.28 -8.93
N GLY A 15 33.70 -3.63 -10.09
CA GLY A 15 34.37 -4.05 -11.32
C GLY A 15 35.89 -3.99 -11.20
N SER A 16 36.44 -2.90 -10.64
CA SER A 16 37.89 -2.74 -10.44
C SER A 16 38.47 -3.78 -9.47
N LEU A 17 37.77 -4.09 -8.38
CA LEU A 17 38.19 -5.11 -7.41
C LEU A 17 38.10 -6.54 -7.97
N SER A 18 37.08 -6.82 -8.77
CA SER A 18 36.94 -8.10 -9.46
C SER A 18 38.05 -8.29 -10.49
N LEU A 19 38.41 -7.23 -11.22
CA LEU A 19 39.54 -7.24 -12.16
C LEU A 19 40.87 -7.44 -11.43
N ALA A 20 41.10 -6.76 -10.31
CA ALA A 20 42.30 -6.94 -9.49
C ALA A 20 42.43 -8.38 -8.95
N ASN A 21 41.32 -8.99 -8.51
CA ASN A 21 41.29 -10.41 -8.12
C ASN A 21 41.68 -11.32 -9.30
N ALA A 22 41.11 -11.09 -10.48
CA ALA A 22 41.43 -11.87 -11.67
C ALA A 22 42.91 -11.74 -12.06
N MET A 23 43.47 -10.51 -12.02
CA MET A 23 44.88 -10.27 -12.31
C MET A 23 45.81 -10.99 -11.33
N CYS A 24 45.50 -11.00 -10.03
CA CYS A 24 46.30 -11.74 -9.04
C CYS A 24 46.25 -13.26 -9.23
N TRP A 25 45.09 -13.81 -9.60
CA TRP A 25 44.96 -15.23 -9.93
C TRP A 25 45.71 -15.61 -11.21
N ILE A 26 45.67 -14.76 -12.24
CA ILE A 26 46.46 -14.94 -13.46
C ILE A 26 47.96 -14.92 -13.13
N ALA A 27 48.42 -13.97 -12.31
CA ALA A 27 49.81 -13.90 -11.88
C ALA A 27 50.23 -15.16 -11.09
N ALA A 28 49.40 -15.64 -10.16
CA ALA A 28 49.67 -16.89 -9.43
C ALA A 28 49.74 -18.10 -10.37
N GLY A 29 48.84 -18.19 -11.36
CA GLY A 29 48.85 -19.23 -12.38
C GLY A 29 50.10 -19.22 -13.26
N ILE A 30 50.59 -18.04 -13.65
CA ILE A 30 51.83 -17.90 -14.43
C ILE A 30 53.05 -18.29 -13.59
N LEU A 31 53.11 -17.85 -12.33
CA LEU A 31 54.26 -18.07 -11.45
C LEU A 31 54.40 -19.52 -10.98
N PHE A 32 53.28 -20.21 -10.70
CA PHE A 32 53.31 -21.53 -10.06
C PHE A 32 52.71 -22.67 -10.91
N GLY A 33 51.93 -22.36 -11.95
CA GLY A 33 51.21 -23.36 -12.74
C GLY A 33 52.05 -24.06 -13.80
N ARG A 34 53.17 -23.45 -14.24
CA ARG A 34 53.99 -23.97 -15.35
C ARG A 34 54.91 -25.14 -14.96
N LYS A 35 55.36 -25.22 -13.71
CA LYS A 35 56.21 -26.31 -13.21
C LYS A 35 55.41 -27.20 -12.27
N SER A 36 55.43 -28.53 -12.48
CA SER A 36 54.69 -29.49 -11.65
C SER A 36 55.09 -29.43 -10.16
N GLU A 37 56.35 -29.07 -9.87
CA GLU A 37 56.91 -28.96 -8.52
C GLU A 37 56.37 -27.75 -7.72
N THR A 38 55.95 -26.67 -8.40
CA THR A 38 55.41 -25.46 -7.74
C THR A 38 53.89 -25.46 -7.65
N GLN A 39 53.21 -26.42 -8.29
CA GLN A 39 51.74 -26.53 -8.26
C GLN A 39 51.13 -26.65 -6.86
N PRO A 40 51.76 -27.30 -5.85
CA PRO A 40 51.22 -27.31 -4.48
C PRO A 40 51.05 -25.91 -3.87
N ILE A 41 51.82 -24.92 -4.35
CA ILE A 41 51.72 -23.53 -3.89
C ILE A 41 50.42 -22.87 -4.38
N LEU A 42 49.83 -23.34 -5.50
CA LEU A 42 48.50 -22.87 -5.93
C LEU A 42 47.40 -23.27 -4.94
N SER A 43 47.53 -24.41 -4.26
CA SER A 43 46.63 -24.79 -3.16
C SER A 43 46.78 -23.86 -1.96
N LEU A 44 48.02 -23.43 -1.64
CA LEU A 44 48.28 -22.42 -0.61
C LEU A 44 47.73 -21.04 -1.02
N ALA A 45 47.79 -20.70 -2.30
CA ALA A 45 47.20 -19.48 -2.87
C ALA A 45 45.66 -19.48 -2.76
N LEU A 46 45.02 -20.63 -3.01
CA LEU A 46 43.59 -20.81 -2.79
C LEU A 46 43.22 -20.70 -1.32
N LEU A 47 44.03 -21.27 -0.43
CA LEU A 47 43.84 -21.12 1.02
C LEU A 47 43.98 -19.66 1.44
N ALA A 48 44.98 -18.93 0.95
CA ALA A 48 45.15 -17.51 1.25
C ALA A 48 43.96 -16.67 0.77
N TRP A 49 43.47 -16.92 -0.45
CA TRP A 49 42.29 -16.25 -1.02
C TRP A 49 41.00 -16.58 -0.25
N THR A 50 40.77 -17.85 0.09
CA THR A 50 39.59 -18.27 0.87
C THR A 50 39.63 -17.75 2.31
N LEU A 51 40.82 -17.63 2.92
CA LEU A 51 40.99 -16.95 4.21
C LEU A 51 40.65 -15.46 4.10
N GLY A 52 41.02 -14.79 3.00
CA GLY A 52 40.62 -13.41 2.73
C GLY A 52 39.10 -13.25 2.59
N LEU A 53 38.46 -14.14 1.84
CA LEU A 53 37.00 -14.18 1.76
C LEU A 53 36.36 -14.45 3.12
N ARG A 54 36.86 -15.42 3.89
CA ARG A 54 36.36 -15.74 5.23
C ARG A 54 36.42 -14.53 6.15
N HIS A 55 37.51 -13.76 6.07
CA HIS A 55 37.71 -12.58 6.91
C HIS A 55 36.72 -11.47 6.56
N GLY A 56 36.48 -11.22 5.27
CA GLY A 56 35.48 -10.24 4.80
C GLY A 56 34.02 -10.72 4.86
N ALA A 57 33.76 -12.03 4.91
CA ALA A 57 32.40 -12.61 4.94
C ALA A 57 31.73 -12.58 6.32
N THR A 58 32.30 -11.86 7.30
CA THR A 58 31.69 -11.72 8.61
C THR A 58 30.48 -10.78 8.55
N ARG A 59 29.32 -11.38 8.16
CA ARG A 59 27.92 -10.93 8.34
C ARG A 59 27.20 -10.25 7.15
N SER A 60 27.49 -10.61 5.90
CA SER A 60 26.49 -10.40 4.84
C SER A 60 25.35 -11.43 4.96
N HIS A 61 24.12 -11.05 4.62
CA HIS A 61 22.92 -11.93 4.57
C HIS A 61 23.07 -13.18 3.67
N LEU A 62 24.23 -13.37 3.05
CA LEU A 62 24.62 -14.48 2.18
C LEU A 62 25.19 -15.70 2.93
N LYS A 63 24.82 -15.92 4.20
CA LYS A 63 25.31 -17.08 4.97
C LYS A 63 24.66 -18.41 4.59
N LEU A 64 23.65 -18.45 3.72
CA LEU A 64 22.98 -19.71 3.39
C LEU A 64 23.77 -20.60 2.40
N CYS A 65 24.65 -20.06 1.56
CA CYS A 65 25.29 -20.84 0.50
C CYS A 65 26.72 -21.33 0.82
N ILE A 66 27.49 -20.63 1.66
CA ILE A 66 28.92 -20.95 1.87
C ILE A 66 29.18 -21.63 3.22
N ALA A 67 28.30 -21.45 4.21
CA ALA A 67 28.51 -21.96 5.58
C ALA A 67 28.43 -23.50 5.73
N HIS A 68 27.96 -24.23 4.71
CA HIS A 68 27.90 -25.70 4.77
C HIS A 68 29.28 -26.38 4.65
N ILE A 69 30.34 -25.66 4.25
CA ILE A 69 31.63 -26.27 3.88
C ILE A 69 32.72 -26.08 4.95
N CYS A 70 32.69 -25.05 5.81
CA CYS A 70 33.85 -24.73 6.65
C CYS A 70 33.54 -24.42 8.13
N LYS A 71 33.02 -25.38 8.91
CA LYS A 71 32.89 -25.30 10.38
C LYS A 71 34.18 -24.77 11.06
N LEU A 72 34.37 -23.46 11.20
CA LEU A 72 35.46 -22.86 11.97
C LEU A 72 35.06 -21.45 12.48
N SER A 73 35.24 -21.26 13.79
CA SER A 73 34.90 -20.06 14.58
C SER A 73 36.02 -19.01 14.53
N THR A 74 35.71 -17.77 14.08
CA THR A 74 36.54 -16.54 14.26
C THR A 74 35.64 -15.28 14.24
N PRO A 75 36.10 -14.11 14.76
CA PRO A 75 35.25 -13.17 15.52
C PRO A 75 34.43 -12.18 14.68
N ILE A 76 33.21 -11.91 15.16
CA ILE A 76 32.11 -11.13 14.55
C ILE A 76 32.38 -9.60 14.49
N THR A 77 33.52 -9.16 15.02
CA THR A 77 33.80 -7.78 15.41
C THR A 77 34.11 -6.86 14.21
N LEU A 78 34.54 -7.41 13.07
CA LEU A 78 35.09 -6.66 11.93
C LEU A 78 34.02 -5.99 11.06
N GLY A 79 33.03 -6.76 10.55
CA GLY A 79 31.92 -6.22 9.74
C GLY A 79 31.04 -5.23 10.50
N LEU A 80 30.93 -5.39 11.84
CA LEU A 80 30.24 -4.44 12.71
C LEU A 80 30.89 -3.04 12.72
N ALA A 81 32.21 -2.93 12.51
CA ALA A 81 32.88 -1.64 12.45
C ALA A 81 32.57 -0.90 11.13
N ILE A 82 32.52 -1.63 10.01
CA ILE A 82 32.24 -1.09 8.67
C ILE A 82 30.79 -0.65 8.56
N ASP A 83 29.84 -1.49 8.98
CA ASP A 83 28.40 -1.17 9.00
C ASP A 83 28.15 0.08 9.84
N ASN A 84 28.70 0.11 11.06
CA ASN A 84 28.47 1.19 11.99
C ASN A 84 29.10 2.53 11.54
N ALA A 85 30.27 2.49 10.90
CA ALA A 85 30.89 3.66 10.28
C ALA A 85 30.11 4.13 9.04
N THR A 86 29.63 3.20 8.20
CA THR A 86 28.83 3.49 7.01
C THR A 86 27.53 4.19 7.41
N ARG A 87 26.84 3.67 8.42
CA ARG A 87 25.64 4.31 8.98
C ARG A 87 25.94 5.66 9.62
N GLY A 88 27.02 5.78 10.38
CA GLY A 88 27.46 7.05 10.98
C GLY A 88 27.66 8.13 9.92
N LEU A 89 28.33 7.78 8.81
CA LEU A 89 28.58 8.69 7.69
C LEU A 89 27.30 9.05 6.91
N ILE A 90 26.37 8.09 6.72
CA ILE A 90 25.04 8.35 6.12
C ILE A 90 24.25 9.34 6.98
N ASN A 91 24.27 9.18 8.31
CA ASN A 91 23.61 10.11 9.23
C ASN A 91 24.21 11.53 9.19
N THR A 92 25.45 11.68 8.71
CA THR A 92 26.06 13.01 8.44
C THR A 92 25.80 13.54 7.02
N GLY A 93 24.95 12.87 6.24
CA GLY A 93 24.57 13.27 4.88
C GLY A 93 25.55 12.84 3.79
N GLN A 94 26.52 11.96 4.08
CA GLN A 94 27.46 11.45 3.09
C GLN A 94 26.96 10.14 2.45
N LEU A 95 27.41 9.84 1.23
CA LEU A 95 27.15 8.57 0.52
C LEU A 95 28.45 7.74 0.42
N PRO A 96 28.86 7.06 1.50
CA PRO A 96 30.20 6.49 1.64
C PRO A 96 30.35 5.10 0.99
N ILE A 97 30.61 5.05 -0.32
CA ILE A 97 30.77 3.76 -1.05
C ILE A 97 32.07 3.02 -0.68
N THR A 98 33.13 3.72 -0.29
CA THR A 98 34.50 3.16 -0.20
C THR A 98 34.93 2.76 1.21
N CYS A 99 34.03 2.71 2.20
CA CYS A 99 34.39 2.41 3.60
C CYS A 99 35.08 1.04 3.75
N GLY A 100 34.48 -0.02 3.20
CA GLY A 100 35.02 -1.38 3.23
C GLY A 100 36.35 -1.52 2.48
N LEU A 101 36.53 -0.78 1.38
CA LEU A 101 37.80 -0.73 0.65
C LEU A 101 38.93 -0.18 1.54
N PHE A 102 38.73 0.98 2.16
CA PHE A 102 39.79 1.59 2.98
C PHE A 102 40.06 0.78 4.24
N PHE A 103 39.04 0.19 4.85
CA PHE A 103 39.19 -0.71 5.99
C PHE A 103 40.04 -1.95 5.66
N SER A 104 39.68 -2.67 4.59
CA SER A 104 40.37 -3.89 4.16
C SER A 104 41.82 -3.63 3.73
N LEU A 105 42.09 -2.50 3.07
CA LEU A 105 43.45 -2.05 2.74
C LEU A 105 44.27 -1.75 4.01
N GLY A 106 43.68 -1.08 5.00
CA GLY A 106 44.32 -0.84 6.28
C GLY A 106 44.67 -2.13 7.02
N HIS A 107 43.71 -3.04 7.14
CA HIS A 107 43.89 -4.34 7.79
C HIS A 107 44.97 -5.19 7.10
N SER A 108 44.93 -5.21 5.76
CA SER A 108 45.90 -5.93 4.94
C SER A 108 47.30 -5.36 4.97
N THR A 109 47.48 -4.09 5.37
CA THR A 109 48.81 -3.46 5.46
C THR A 109 49.71 -4.23 6.43
N ILE A 110 49.18 -4.69 7.57
CA ILE A 110 49.94 -5.49 8.54
C ILE A 110 50.24 -6.88 7.98
N VAL A 111 49.26 -7.53 7.34
CA VAL A 111 49.42 -8.86 6.73
C VAL A 111 50.52 -8.83 5.66
N ILE A 112 50.49 -7.84 4.77
CA ILE A 112 51.51 -7.65 3.73
C ILE A 112 52.88 -7.37 4.35
N ALA A 113 52.96 -6.44 5.32
CA ALA A 113 54.23 -6.08 5.96
C ALA A 113 54.90 -7.28 6.66
N VAL A 114 54.13 -8.08 7.41
CA VAL A 114 54.63 -9.29 8.07
C VAL A 114 55.10 -10.34 7.05
N ASN A 115 54.35 -10.55 5.97
CA ASN A 115 54.72 -11.52 4.94
C ASN A 115 55.94 -11.08 4.12
N VAL A 116 56.08 -9.79 3.82
CA VAL A 116 57.28 -9.24 3.19
C VAL A 116 58.49 -9.40 4.12
N ALA A 117 58.34 -9.15 5.43
CA ALA A 117 59.41 -9.37 6.40
C ALA A 117 59.86 -10.85 6.43
N ILE A 118 58.92 -11.80 6.40
CA ILE A 118 59.23 -13.25 6.32
C ILE A 118 59.90 -13.62 5.00
N ALA A 119 59.47 -13.02 3.89
CA ALA A 119 60.12 -13.21 2.58
C ALA A 119 61.58 -12.71 2.58
N ILE A 120 61.91 -11.70 3.39
CA ILE A 120 63.30 -11.25 3.58
C ILE A 120 64.05 -12.20 4.51
N SER A 121 63.46 -12.56 5.67
CA SER A 121 64.07 -13.48 6.64
C SER A 121 63.05 -14.35 7.38
N THR A 122 63.21 -15.67 7.29
CA THR A 122 62.34 -16.66 7.97
C THR A 122 62.52 -16.70 9.49
N THR A 123 63.64 -16.19 10.01
CA THR A 123 63.90 -16.11 11.47
C THR A 123 62.98 -15.11 12.18
N ILE A 124 62.30 -14.24 11.44
CA ILE A 124 61.31 -13.30 11.96
C ILE A 124 60.06 -14.05 12.45
N TYR A 125 59.71 -15.18 11.82
CA TYR A 125 58.55 -15.99 12.22
C TYR A 125 58.61 -16.41 13.69
N ASN A 126 59.79 -16.87 14.16
CA ASN A 126 59.98 -17.29 15.55
C ASN A 126 59.85 -16.14 16.57
N LYS A 127 59.95 -14.88 16.12
CA LYS A 127 59.73 -13.69 16.95
C LYS A 127 58.27 -13.19 16.90
N LEU A 128 57.48 -13.67 15.95
CA LEU A 128 56.07 -13.30 15.82
C LEU A 128 55.21 -13.86 16.95
N ASP A 129 55.54 -15.00 17.54
CA ASP A 129 54.74 -15.58 18.65
C ASP A 129 54.71 -14.64 19.87
N GLY A 130 55.84 -14.02 20.24
CA GLY A 130 55.90 -13.08 21.36
C GLY A 130 55.26 -11.71 21.06
N ILE A 131 55.41 -11.22 19.83
CA ILE A 131 54.76 -9.98 19.35
C ILE A 131 53.25 -10.20 19.17
N GLY A 132 52.85 -11.42 18.82
CA GLY A 132 51.48 -11.85 18.59
C GLY A 132 50.63 -11.79 19.85
N THR A 133 51.17 -12.17 21.00
CA THR A 133 50.46 -12.04 22.29
C THR A 133 50.19 -10.58 22.63
N ILE A 134 51.19 -9.70 22.50
CA ILE A 134 51.05 -8.26 22.78
C ILE A 134 50.08 -7.61 21.78
N GLY A 135 50.22 -7.91 20.48
CA GLY A 135 49.35 -7.37 19.46
C GLY A 135 47.92 -7.92 19.51
N GLY A 136 47.73 -9.16 19.94
CA GLY A 136 46.40 -9.74 20.22
C GLY A 136 45.68 -9.03 21.37
N ILE A 137 46.41 -8.70 22.44
CA ILE A 137 45.89 -7.90 23.56
C ILE A 137 45.54 -6.49 23.09
N VAL A 138 46.46 -5.81 22.38
CA VAL A 138 46.25 -4.45 21.88
C VAL A 138 45.11 -4.41 20.86
N GLY A 139 45.06 -5.35 19.91
CA GLY A 139 44.03 -5.47 18.90
C GLY A 139 42.65 -5.72 19.50
N SER A 140 42.55 -6.64 20.47
CA SER A 140 41.29 -6.93 21.17
C SER A 140 40.82 -5.77 22.05
N ALA A 141 41.75 -5.10 22.75
CA ALA A 141 41.44 -3.91 23.55
C ALA A 141 40.95 -2.75 22.69
N VAL A 142 41.69 -2.43 21.61
CA VAL A 142 41.33 -1.35 20.68
C VAL A 142 40.02 -1.64 19.97
N SER A 143 39.80 -2.88 19.51
CA SER A 143 38.56 -3.31 18.87
C SER A 143 37.36 -3.25 19.81
N GLY A 144 37.50 -3.79 21.03
CA GLY A 144 36.47 -3.73 22.07
C GLY A 144 36.13 -2.30 22.47
N SER A 145 37.14 -1.45 22.74
CA SER A 145 36.94 -0.04 23.06
C SER A 145 36.36 0.76 21.90
N PHE A 146 36.76 0.48 20.66
CA PHE A 146 36.21 1.14 19.47
C PHE A 146 34.71 0.85 19.32
N LEU A 147 34.30 -0.42 19.37
CA LEU A 147 32.88 -0.77 19.32
C LEU A 147 32.08 -0.18 20.48
N PHE A 148 32.67 -0.11 21.67
CA PHE A 148 32.05 0.56 22.82
C PHE A 148 31.76 2.03 22.53
N ILE A 149 32.77 2.74 22.03
CA ILE A 149 32.70 4.16 21.70
C ILE A 149 31.63 4.41 20.64
N VAL A 150 31.59 3.61 19.58
CA VAL A 150 30.58 3.79 18.53
C VAL A 150 29.18 3.40 19.04
N ALA A 151 29.04 2.39 19.90
CA ALA A 151 27.77 2.09 20.56
C ALA A 151 27.26 3.26 21.43
N LEU A 152 28.16 3.91 22.18
CA LEU A 152 27.84 5.09 22.98
C LEU A 152 27.44 6.28 22.09
N ALA A 153 28.18 6.52 21.02
CA ALA A 153 27.87 7.57 20.04
C ALA A 153 26.47 7.39 19.43
N ASN A 154 26.14 6.16 19.00
CA ASN A 154 24.81 5.86 18.46
C ASN A 154 23.70 5.97 19.53
N SER A 155 24.00 5.65 20.79
CA SER A 155 23.06 5.83 21.90
C SER A 155 22.72 7.31 22.14
N ILE A 156 23.71 8.19 22.01
CA ILE A 156 23.52 9.65 22.10
C ILE A 156 22.70 10.16 20.91
N ILE A 157 23.01 9.73 19.68
CA ILE A 157 22.25 10.10 18.48
C ILE A 157 20.78 9.64 18.61
N LEU A 158 20.56 8.39 19.04
CA LEU A 158 19.22 7.86 19.28
C LEU A 158 18.48 8.66 20.34
N TYR A 159 19.14 9.00 21.46
CA TYR A 159 18.57 9.85 22.50
C TYR A 159 18.18 11.24 21.97
N GLN A 160 19.04 11.87 21.15
CA GLN A 160 18.73 13.16 20.53
C GLN A 160 17.52 13.09 19.58
N ILE A 161 17.43 12.03 18.76
CA ILE A 161 16.28 11.79 17.86
C ILE A 161 14.99 11.58 18.66
N LEU A 162 15.03 10.77 19.72
CA LEU A 162 13.88 10.51 20.59
C LEU A 162 13.45 11.76 21.38
N ARG A 163 14.40 12.58 21.84
CA ARG A 163 14.12 13.85 22.53
C ARG A 163 13.48 14.88 21.60
N ARG A 164 14.00 15.04 20.37
CA ARG A 164 13.39 15.91 19.34
C ARG A 164 11.96 15.46 19.02
N ARG A 165 11.72 14.15 18.92
CA ARG A 165 10.37 13.60 18.72
C ARG A 165 9.43 13.81 19.90
N ARG A 166 9.88 13.59 21.14
CA ARG A 166 9.05 13.87 22.33
C ARG A 166 8.73 15.36 22.48
N ALA A 167 9.67 16.24 22.16
CA ALA A 167 9.43 17.69 22.14
C ALA A 167 8.44 18.10 21.03
N ALA A 168 8.53 17.49 19.85
CA ALA A 168 7.56 17.70 18.76
C ALA A 168 6.17 17.13 19.08
N SER A 169 6.10 15.98 19.77
CA SER A 169 4.85 15.35 20.20
C SER A 169 4.16 16.16 21.31
N LYS A 170 4.91 16.68 22.30
CA LYS A 170 4.36 17.58 23.32
C LYS A 170 3.86 18.91 22.73
N ARG A 171 4.56 19.46 21.72
CA ARG A 171 4.12 20.65 20.98
C ARG A 171 2.87 20.42 20.12
N ALA A 172 2.49 19.18 19.85
CA ALA A 172 1.27 18.84 19.12
C ALA A 172 0.03 18.69 20.05
N GLU A 173 0.25 18.59 21.37
CA GLU A 173 -0.84 18.52 22.37
C GLU A 173 -1.19 19.89 22.98
N GLU A 174 -0.28 20.88 22.94
CA GLU A 174 -0.53 22.26 23.44
C GLU A 174 -0.68 23.24 22.25
N ASN A 175 -1.91 23.65 21.94
CA ASN A 175 -2.25 24.69 20.95
C ASN A 175 -1.64 26.06 21.32
N HIS A 176 -0.39 26.36 20.94
CA HIS A 176 0.18 27.71 21.00
C HIS A 176 0.87 28.11 19.68
N THR A 177 0.62 29.36 19.26
CA THR A 177 1.21 30.04 18.10
C THR A 177 2.73 30.23 18.24
N PRO A 178 3.50 30.34 17.14
CA PRO A 178 4.96 30.30 17.18
C PRO A 178 5.54 31.63 17.65
N GLU A 179 6.12 31.65 18.85
CA GLU A 179 7.11 32.65 19.25
C GLU A 179 8.52 32.08 19.02
N VAL A 180 9.36 32.85 18.32
CA VAL A 180 10.76 32.51 18.03
C VAL A 180 11.54 32.59 19.34
N VAL A 181 11.95 31.43 19.87
CA VAL A 181 12.89 31.38 21.01
C VAL A 181 14.16 30.66 20.58
N GLU A 182 15.24 31.44 20.57
CA GLU A 182 16.62 31.04 20.37
C GLU A 182 17.03 29.88 21.30
N ALA A 183 17.82 28.96 20.74
CA ALA A 183 18.36 27.81 21.44
C ALA A 183 19.32 28.23 22.56
N HIS A 184 18.85 28.22 23.81
CA HIS A 184 19.73 28.32 24.97
C HIS A 184 20.59 27.06 25.12
N HIS A 185 21.89 27.31 25.17
CA HIS A 185 23.00 26.40 25.43
C HIS A 185 22.84 25.69 26.77
N ASP A 186 22.81 24.34 26.79
CA ASP A 186 23.08 23.63 28.06
C ASP A 186 23.58 22.17 27.96
N HIS A 187 24.24 21.77 26.88
CA HIS A 187 24.95 20.47 26.84
C HIS A 187 26.35 20.59 26.27
N MET A 188 27.16 21.48 26.84
CA MET A 188 28.52 21.74 26.36
C MET A 188 29.62 20.95 27.09
N LEU A 189 29.31 20.23 28.18
CA LEU A 189 30.34 19.47 28.92
C LEU A 189 30.57 18.06 28.35
N MET A 190 29.51 17.31 28.04
CA MET A 190 29.65 15.93 27.53
C MET A 190 30.06 15.88 26.05
N LEU A 191 29.59 16.83 25.23
CA LEU A 191 29.91 16.94 23.80
C LEU A 191 31.33 17.46 23.53
N ARG A 192 31.92 18.26 24.42
CA ARG A 192 33.33 18.69 24.28
C ARG A 192 34.32 17.56 24.51
N ILE A 193 34.01 16.64 25.43
CA ILE A 193 34.86 15.49 25.75
C ILE A 193 34.72 14.39 24.70
N LEU A 194 33.50 14.14 24.21
CA LEU A 194 33.21 13.06 23.27
C LEU A 194 33.29 13.46 21.78
N GLY A 195 33.21 14.75 21.47
CA GLY A 195 33.20 15.30 20.10
C GLY A 195 34.41 14.93 19.24
N PRO A 196 35.67 15.00 19.76
CA PRO A 196 36.84 14.57 19.01
C PRO A 196 36.85 13.07 18.68
N ILE A 197 36.29 12.26 19.57
CA ILE A 197 36.23 10.80 19.46
C ILE A 197 35.13 10.36 18.48
N ILE A 198 33.97 11.03 18.50
CA ILE A 198 32.86 10.78 17.56
C ILE A 198 33.22 11.23 16.13
N ASN A 199 34.05 12.27 15.97
CA ASN A 199 34.50 12.78 14.67
C ASN A 199 35.72 12.04 14.08
N PHE A 200 36.16 10.93 14.69
CA PHE A 200 37.34 10.20 14.24
C PHE A 200 37.18 9.64 12.82
N VAL A 201 36.03 9.04 12.49
CA VAL A 201 35.69 8.56 11.14
C VAL A 201 34.62 9.45 10.50
N ASN A 202 35.00 10.67 10.11
CA ASN A 202 34.10 11.60 9.44
C ASN A 202 34.23 11.60 7.90
N LYS A 203 35.11 10.77 7.33
CA LYS A 203 35.27 10.55 5.89
C LYS A 203 35.60 9.08 5.62
N PRO A 204 35.18 8.48 4.48
CA PRO A 204 35.39 7.06 4.18
C PRO A 204 36.85 6.59 4.26
N TRP A 205 37.81 7.43 3.84
CA TRP A 205 39.23 7.08 3.86
C TRP A 205 39.81 6.92 5.28
N LYS A 206 39.18 7.53 6.29
CA LYS A 206 39.60 7.40 7.69
C LYS A 206 39.32 6.02 8.29
N MET A 207 38.66 5.14 7.54
CA MET A 207 38.59 3.72 7.86
C MET A 207 39.92 2.99 7.67
N TYR A 208 40.88 3.56 6.94
CA TYR A 208 42.19 2.94 6.73
C TYR A 208 43.02 2.82 8.02
N PRO A 209 43.22 3.87 8.84
CA PRO A 209 43.85 3.74 10.16
C PRO A 209 43.12 2.77 11.09
N VAL A 210 41.79 2.74 11.04
CA VAL A 210 40.99 1.77 11.82
C VAL A 210 41.30 0.36 11.36
N GLY A 211 41.34 0.11 10.04
CA GLY A 211 41.76 -1.17 9.47
C GLY A 211 43.13 -1.62 9.97
N ILE A 212 44.13 -0.72 9.99
CA ILE A 212 45.47 -1.02 10.53
C ILE A 212 45.40 -1.48 11.98
N LEU A 213 44.62 -0.78 12.81
CA LEU A 213 44.46 -1.11 14.23
C LEU A 213 43.88 -2.51 14.43
N PHE A 214 42.91 -2.90 13.61
CA PHE A 214 42.35 -4.24 13.62
C PHE A 214 43.30 -5.29 13.02
N GLY A 215 44.16 -4.89 12.09
CA GLY A 215 45.21 -5.75 11.52
C GLY A 215 46.31 -6.14 12.52
N PHE A 216 46.43 -5.46 13.67
CA PHE A 216 47.35 -5.85 14.75
C PHE A 216 46.89 -7.08 15.55
N GLY A 217 45.66 -7.56 15.37
CA GLY A 217 45.28 -8.91 15.78
C GLY A 217 46.04 -9.92 14.93
N PHE A 218 47.26 -10.28 15.36
CA PHE A 218 48.25 -10.99 14.56
C PHE A 218 47.80 -12.38 14.05
N ASP A 219 46.64 -12.91 14.43
CA ASP A 219 46.08 -14.19 13.99
C ASP A 219 45.97 -14.34 12.47
N THR A 220 45.62 -13.24 11.79
CA THR A 220 45.46 -13.26 10.32
C THR A 220 46.82 -13.15 9.64
N ALA A 221 47.69 -12.28 10.17
CA ALA A 221 49.06 -12.14 9.67
C ALA A 221 49.87 -13.42 9.88
N SER A 222 49.71 -14.11 11.02
CA SER A 222 50.36 -15.38 11.35
C SER A 222 49.84 -16.54 10.49
N SER A 223 48.54 -16.59 10.20
CA SER A 223 47.96 -17.60 9.29
C SER A 223 48.53 -17.50 7.88
N ILE A 224 48.57 -16.30 7.30
CA ILE A 224 49.14 -16.09 5.97
C ILE A 224 50.67 -16.24 6.00
N ALA A 225 51.33 -15.82 7.08
CA ALA A 225 52.75 -16.06 7.31
C ALA A 225 53.10 -17.55 7.34
N LEU A 226 52.28 -18.40 7.97
CA LEU A 226 52.46 -19.84 7.98
C LEU A 226 52.33 -20.45 6.58
N LEU A 227 51.38 -19.96 5.78
CA LEU A 227 51.27 -20.35 4.36
C LEU A 227 52.52 -19.91 3.58
N ALA A 228 53.05 -18.72 3.85
CA ALA A 228 54.28 -18.22 3.24
C ALA A 228 55.52 -19.03 3.61
N VAL A 229 55.67 -19.41 4.89
CA VAL A 229 56.76 -20.30 5.36
C VAL A 229 56.61 -21.69 4.74
N SER A 230 55.39 -22.21 4.65
CA SER A 230 55.09 -23.50 4.01
C SER A 230 55.44 -23.47 2.52
N ALA A 231 55.18 -22.36 1.84
CA ALA A 231 55.58 -22.16 0.44
C ALA A 231 57.10 -22.05 0.27
N LEU A 232 57.83 -21.43 1.22
CA LEU A 232 59.30 -21.38 1.23
C LEU A 232 59.95 -22.74 1.48
N ALA A 233 59.24 -23.66 2.15
CA ALA A 233 59.74 -25.01 2.44
C ALA A 233 59.68 -25.96 1.24
N VAL A 234 58.92 -25.61 0.19
CA VAL A 234 58.86 -26.37 -1.07
C VAL A 234 60.18 -26.22 -1.83
N ARG A 235 60.89 -27.34 -2.04
CA ARG A 235 62.16 -27.39 -2.79
C ARG A 235 61.92 -27.81 -4.24
N GLN A 236 62.63 -27.17 -5.16
CA GLN A 236 62.67 -27.56 -6.58
C GLN A 236 63.67 -28.70 -6.78
N SER A 237 63.58 -29.40 -7.91
CA SER A 237 64.41 -30.56 -8.26
C SER A 237 65.92 -30.28 -8.34
N ASP A 238 66.32 -29.01 -8.49
CA ASP A 238 67.70 -28.54 -8.44
C ASP A 238 68.22 -28.26 -7.01
N GLY A 239 67.40 -28.53 -5.98
CA GLY A 239 67.71 -28.27 -4.58
C GLY A 239 67.54 -26.80 -4.15
N THR A 240 67.15 -25.91 -5.07
CA THR A 240 66.92 -24.50 -4.79
C THR A 240 65.51 -24.25 -4.26
N SER A 241 65.37 -23.27 -3.36
CA SER A 241 64.04 -22.86 -2.86
C SER A 241 63.38 -21.89 -3.85
N VAL A 242 62.05 -21.85 -3.85
CA VAL A 242 61.28 -20.89 -4.65
C VAL A 242 61.77 -19.45 -4.38
N PRO A 243 61.92 -18.60 -5.43
CA PRO A 243 62.33 -17.21 -5.24
C PRO A 243 61.44 -16.52 -4.22
N ARG A 244 62.06 -15.96 -3.17
CA ARG A 244 61.33 -15.44 -2.00
C ARG A 244 60.30 -14.36 -2.36
N GLY A 245 60.54 -13.60 -3.43
CA GLY A 245 59.62 -12.58 -3.93
C GLY A 245 58.30 -13.12 -4.48
N TYR A 246 58.23 -14.38 -4.91
CA TYR A 246 56.99 -14.96 -5.46
C TYR A 246 55.92 -15.19 -4.39
N ILE A 247 56.32 -15.28 -3.13
CA ILE A 247 55.43 -15.62 -2.01
C ILE A 247 54.62 -14.39 -1.55
N VAL A 248 55.03 -13.19 -1.96
CA VAL A 248 54.29 -11.94 -1.73
C VAL A 248 52.92 -11.95 -2.44
N ILE A 249 52.68 -12.85 -3.41
CA ILE A 249 51.36 -13.01 -4.02
C ILE A 249 50.30 -13.55 -3.06
N LEU A 250 50.68 -14.30 -2.02
CA LEU A 250 49.76 -14.87 -1.03
C LEU A 250 49.02 -13.78 -0.22
N PRO A 251 49.71 -12.80 0.40
CA PRO A 251 49.01 -11.71 1.09
C PRO A 251 48.22 -10.81 0.12
N PHE A 252 48.63 -10.64 -1.15
CA PHE A 252 47.81 -9.90 -2.13
C PHE A 252 46.50 -10.61 -2.46
N LEU A 253 46.53 -11.94 -2.67
CA LEU A 253 45.31 -12.72 -2.88
C LEU A 253 44.36 -12.66 -1.68
N PHE A 254 44.91 -12.69 -0.46
CA PHE A 254 44.15 -12.44 0.77
C PHE A 254 43.49 -11.05 0.76
N THR A 255 44.27 -10.00 0.44
CA THR A 255 43.80 -8.60 0.44
C THR A 255 42.69 -8.34 -0.57
N PHE A 256 42.85 -8.79 -1.82
CA PHE A 256 41.84 -8.54 -2.85
C PHE A 256 40.55 -9.33 -2.61
N ALA A 257 40.64 -10.53 -2.02
CA ALA A 257 39.47 -11.29 -1.59
C ALA A 257 38.69 -10.56 -0.48
N MET A 258 39.39 -10.11 0.57
CA MET A 258 38.80 -9.38 1.68
C MET A 258 38.18 -8.05 1.20
N ALA A 259 38.91 -7.28 0.39
CA ALA A 259 38.46 -5.98 -0.11
C ALA A 259 37.20 -6.07 -0.98
N LEU A 260 37.04 -7.15 -1.75
CA LEU A 260 35.86 -7.38 -2.57
C LEU A 260 34.60 -7.56 -1.71
N LEU A 261 34.67 -8.38 -0.65
CA LEU A 261 33.53 -8.63 0.23
C LEU A 261 33.20 -7.44 1.13
N ASP A 262 34.20 -6.80 1.74
CA ASP A 262 33.99 -5.64 2.60
C ASP A 262 33.39 -4.45 1.81
N SER A 263 33.81 -4.29 0.55
CA SER A 263 33.24 -3.27 -0.35
C SER A 263 31.82 -3.62 -0.78
N ALA A 264 31.52 -4.90 -1.04
CA ALA A 264 30.16 -5.35 -1.34
C ALA A 264 29.21 -5.10 -0.17
N ASP A 265 29.66 -5.36 1.06
CA ASP A 265 28.89 -5.09 2.27
C ASP A 265 28.61 -3.59 2.43
N SER A 266 29.63 -2.74 2.28
CA SER A 266 29.48 -1.27 2.33
C SER A 266 28.46 -0.75 1.30
N VAL A 267 28.50 -1.29 0.08
CA VAL A 267 27.57 -0.93 -1.00
C VAL A 267 26.15 -1.40 -0.66
N LEU A 268 25.98 -2.65 -0.22
CA LEU A 268 24.67 -3.21 0.13
C LEU A 268 24.02 -2.45 1.29
N MET A 269 24.80 -2.11 2.31
CA MET A 269 24.33 -1.32 3.45
C MET A 269 23.96 0.10 3.05
N LEU A 270 24.73 0.74 2.17
CA LEU A 270 24.40 2.06 1.63
C LEU A 270 23.04 2.05 0.92
N TYR A 271 22.79 1.10 0.02
CA TYR A 271 21.51 1.02 -0.70
C TYR A 271 20.34 0.65 0.22
N SER A 272 20.57 -0.19 1.22
CA SER A 272 19.55 -0.58 2.21
C SER A 272 19.13 0.58 3.10
N TYR A 273 20.05 1.47 3.47
CA TYR A 273 19.76 2.60 4.35
C TYR A 273 19.37 3.90 3.64
N SER A 274 19.88 4.14 2.43
CA SER A 274 19.56 5.35 1.65
C SER A 274 18.30 5.23 0.80
N GLY A 275 17.70 4.03 0.71
CA GLY A 275 16.40 3.81 0.07
C GLY A 275 16.41 4.02 -1.46
N PHE A 276 17.41 3.45 -2.16
CA PHE A 276 17.62 3.57 -3.61
C PHE A 276 17.41 5.01 -4.13
N PRO A 277 18.39 5.92 -3.94
CA PRO A 277 18.24 7.34 -4.29
C PRO A 277 18.15 7.63 -5.80
N GLU A 278 18.46 6.66 -6.67
CA GLU A 278 18.44 6.83 -8.14
C GLU A 278 17.41 5.87 -8.78
N HIS A 279 16.45 6.40 -9.54
CA HIS A 279 15.44 5.64 -10.29
C HIS A 279 15.94 5.11 -11.64
N SER A 280 17.24 5.19 -11.92
CA SER A 280 17.85 4.86 -13.20
C SER A 280 19.19 4.14 -12.99
N TRP A 281 19.47 3.14 -13.84
CA TRP A 281 20.73 2.38 -13.81
C TRP A 281 21.82 3.05 -14.67
N ALA A 282 21.65 4.34 -14.98
CA ALA A 282 22.61 5.10 -15.77
C ALA A 282 23.95 5.20 -15.04
N LEU A 283 25.06 4.96 -15.76
CA LEU A 283 26.42 5.01 -15.21
C LEU A 283 26.96 6.45 -15.09
N PHE A 284 26.45 7.38 -15.89
CA PHE A 284 26.90 8.77 -15.95
C PHE A 284 25.72 9.72 -15.76
N GLU A 285 25.96 10.81 -15.04
CA GLU A 285 24.98 11.88 -14.90
C GLU A 285 24.65 12.47 -16.31
N PRO A 286 23.36 12.74 -16.61
CA PRO A 286 22.99 13.38 -17.86
C PRO A 286 23.68 14.74 -18.00
N SER A 287 24.24 15.01 -19.19
CA SER A 287 24.91 16.28 -19.46
C SER A 287 23.88 17.40 -19.54
N VAL A 288 23.95 18.34 -18.59
CA VAL A 288 23.21 19.60 -18.67
C VAL A 288 23.72 20.35 -19.90
N THR A 289 22.86 20.57 -20.88
CA THR A 289 23.09 21.52 -21.98
C THR A 289 23.04 22.93 -21.42
N GLU A 290 24.09 23.71 -21.67
CA GLU A 290 24.24 25.11 -21.26
C GLU A 290 23.12 25.98 -21.84
N SER A 291 22.26 26.50 -20.97
CA SER A 291 21.72 27.86 -21.13
C SER A 291 21.57 28.49 -19.75
N GLU A 292 22.16 29.68 -19.62
CA GLU A 292 22.08 30.63 -18.50
C GLU A 292 23.12 30.50 -17.38
N THR A 293 24.31 31.04 -17.69
CA THR A 293 25.27 31.57 -16.72
C THR A 293 24.77 32.89 -16.12
N VAL A 294 24.66 32.97 -14.79
CA VAL A 294 24.79 34.25 -14.05
C VAL A 294 25.98 34.14 -13.12
N SER A 295 26.87 35.12 -13.25
CA SER A 295 28.22 35.22 -12.69
C SER A 295 28.28 35.81 -11.28
N GLY A 296 29.16 35.26 -10.43
CA GLY A 296 29.72 35.94 -9.25
C GLY A 296 30.66 35.02 -8.44
N PRO A 297 31.82 35.50 -7.94
CA PRO A 297 32.73 34.66 -7.15
C PRO A 297 32.17 34.45 -5.73
N PRO A 298 32.39 33.28 -5.10
CA PRO A 298 31.82 32.98 -3.79
C PRO A 298 32.55 33.79 -2.70
N ARG A 299 31.77 34.55 -1.92
CA ARG A 299 32.28 35.18 -0.68
C ARG A 299 32.48 34.10 0.38
N LEU A 300 33.65 34.13 1.01
CA LEU A 300 33.98 33.38 2.21
C LEU A 300 33.17 33.99 3.38
N ASP A 301 31.94 33.53 3.61
CA ASP A 301 31.21 33.59 4.90
C ASP A 301 29.85 32.86 4.89
N ASP A 302 29.40 32.29 3.76
CA ASP A 302 28.15 31.54 3.74
C ASP A 302 28.35 30.10 4.28
N LYS A 303 27.94 29.88 5.54
CA LYS A 303 27.51 28.56 5.98
C LYS A 303 26.36 28.12 5.06
N ALA A 304 26.48 26.94 4.45
CA ALA A 304 25.41 26.33 3.67
C ALA A 304 24.07 26.40 4.46
N PRO A 305 22.96 26.85 3.84
CA PRO A 305 21.70 26.99 4.54
C PRO A 305 21.21 25.62 5.01
N GLU A 306 20.88 25.51 6.30
CA GLU A 306 20.14 24.34 6.81
C GLU A 306 18.78 24.27 6.10
N PRO A 307 18.31 23.07 5.71
CA PRO A 307 17.06 22.95 4.98
C PRO A 307 15.88 23.32 5.89
N ASP A 308 15.06 24.25 5.42
CA ASP A 308 13.85 24.70 6.09
C ASP A 308 12.80 23.58 6.13
N VAL A 309 12.45 23.14 7.34
CA VAL A 309 11.55 22.01 7.61
C VAL A 309 10.11 22.31 7.17
N ALA A 310 9.78 23.58 6.91
CA ALA A 310 8.47 23.99 6.40
C ALA A 310 8.24 23.64 4.92
N GLN A 311 9.29 23.40 4.11
CA GLN A 311 9.18 23.18 2.66
C GLN A 311 9.26 21.71 2.20
N LEU A 312 9.31 20.74 3.12
CA LEU A 312 9.33 19.30 2.78
C LEU A 312 7.92 18.73 2.57
N THR A 313 7.68 18.03 1.44
CA THR A 313 6.38 17.43 1.08
C THR A 313 5.93 16.36 2.10
N ARG A 314 4.61 16.16 2.29
CA ARG A 314 4.03 15.20 3.27
C ARG A 314 4.51 13.76 3.02
N ASP A 315 4.74 13.39 1.76
CA ASP A 315 5.33 12.12 1.32
C ASP A 315 6.77 11.92 1.78
N GLN A 316 7.59 12.98 1.70
CA GLN A 316 8.92 13.00 2.29
C GLN A 316 8.81 12.84 3.81
N ARG A 317 7.83 13.46 4.47
CA ARG A 317 7.56 13.35 5.92
C ARG A 317 7.09 11.95 6.38
N VAL A 318 6.25 11.25 5.60
CA VAL A 318 5.74 9.89 5.90
C VAL A 318 6.81 8.83 5.62
N LYS A 319 7.53 8.91 4.49
CA LYS A 319 8.74 8.11 4.26
C LYS A 319 9.77 8.36 5.34
N MET A 320 9.99 9.61 5.77
CA MET A 320 10.84 9.92 6.92
C MET A 320 10.31 9.27 8.21
N ASN A 321 9.00 9.18 8.42
CA ASN A 321 8.40 8.61 9.64
C ASN A 321 8.39 7.07 9.71
N VAL A 322 8.16 6.37 8.59
CA VAL A 322 8.24 4.91 8.49
C VAL A 322 9.71 4.45 8.44
N MET A 323 10.54 5.11 7.64
CA MET A 323 11.99 4.91 7.68
C MET A 323 12.56 5.29 9.04
N SER A 324 11.97 6.25 9.77
CA SER A 324 12.35 6.59 11.15
C SER A 324 12.01 5.50 12.17
N LYS A 325 10.85 4.82 12.09
CA LYS A 325 10.52 3.73 13.04
C LYS A 325 11.41 2.50 12.82
N LEU A 326 11.63 2.10 11.56
CA LEU A 326 12.56 1.01 11.23
C LEU A 326 14.02 1.39 11.55
N SER A 327 14.44 2.62 11.25
CA SER A 327 15.76 3.14 11.59
C SER A 327 16.02 3.17 13.10
N ILE A 328 15.02 3.56 13.92
CA ILE A 328 15.13 3.51 15.38
C ILE A 328 15.34 2.07 15.86
N VAL A 329 14.56 1.11 15.35
CA VAL A 329 14.67 -0.30 15.72
C VAL A 329 16.02 -0.90 15.32
N LEU A 330 16.49 -0.63 14.09
CA LEU A 330 17.81 -1.08 13.62
C LEU A 330 18.96 -0.40 14.38
N THR A 331 18.79 0.87 14.76
CA THR A 331 19.75 1.60 15.61
C THR A 331 19.83 0.98 17.00
N ILE A 332 18.69 0.66 17.64
CA ILE A 332 18.66 -0.04 18.93
C ILE A 332 19.36 -1.41 18.84
N MET A 333 19.03 -2.21 17.81
CA MET A 333 19.64 -3.52 17.60
C MET A 333 21.16 -3.43 17.49
N SER A 334 21.67 -2.50 16.68
CA SER A 334 23.11 -2.31 16.52
C SER A 334 23.83 -1.88 17.79
N ILE A 335 23.18 -1.05 18.63
CA ILE A 335 23.73 -0.59 19.92
C ILE A 335 23.87 -1.79 20.85
N LEU A 336 22.81 -2.60 20.95
CA LEU A 336 22.81 -3.80 21.81
C LEU A 336 23.91 -4.79 21.37
N VAL A 337 23.99 -5.08 20.07
CA VAL A 337 25.01 -6.01 19.55
C VAL A 337 26.43 -5.48 19.76
N ALA A 338 26.69 -4.20 19.44
CA ALA A 338 28.02 -3.61 19.61
C ALA A 338 28.44 -3.51 21.08
N PHE A 339 27.51 -3.14 21.98
CA PHE A 339 27.77 -3.05 23.41
C PHE A 339 28.01 -4.43 24.03
N SER A 340 27.19 -5.43 23.69
CA SER A 340 27.34 -6.80 24.19
C SER A 340 28.67 -7.42 23.76
N ILE A 341 29.03 -7.30 22.47
CA ILE A 341 30.30 -7.85 21.97
C ILE A 341 31.48 -7.11 22.60
N SER A 342 31.44 -5.79 22.65
CA SER A 342 32.47 -4.98 23.29
C SER A 342 32.70 -5.37 24.77
N LEU A 343 31.62 -5.48 25.55
CA LEU A 343 31.70 -5.83 26.95
C LEU A 343 32.27 -7.24 27.15
N ILE A 344 31.82 -8.21 26.35
CA ILE A 344 32.35 -9.59 26.39
C ILE A 344 33.84 -9.61 26.04
N THR A 345 34.27 -8.90 24.99
CA THR A 345 35.68 -8.84 24.59
C THR A 345 36.56 -8.17 25.65
N ILE A 346 36.10 -7.08 26.26
CA ILE A 346 36.86 -6.40 27.32
C ILE A 346 36.92 -7.26 28.60
N MET A 347 35.81 -7.88 29.00
CA MET A 347 35.78 -8.74 30.19
C MET A 347 36.56 -10.04 29.99
N GLY A 348 36.53 -10.63 28.80
CA GLY A 348 37.37 -11.76 28.42
C GLY A 348 38.85 -11.40 28.51
N LEU A 349 39.25 -10.26 27.94
CA LEU A 349 40.62 -9.76 28.02
C LEU A 349 41.08 -9.52 29.47
N ILE A 350 40.21 -8.94 30.31
CA ILE A 350 40.52 -8.77 31.74
C ILE A 350 40.67 -10.14 32.42
N GLY A 351 39.78 -11.10 32.14
CA GLY A 351 39.87 -12.46 32.67
C GLY A 351 41.17 -13.17 32.29
N ASP A 352 41.63 -12.99 31.05
CA ASP A 352 42.83 -13.63 30.51
C ASP A 352 44.14 -12.95 30.93
N GLN A 353 44.11 -11.70 31.39
CA GLN A 353 45.31 -10.95 31.76
C GLN A 353 45.40 -10.60 33.26
N CYS A 354 44.31 -10.77 34.02
CA CYS A 354 44.26 -10.53 35.46
C CYS A 354 44.63 -11.80 36.25
N THR A 355 45.82 -11.83 36.85
CA THR A 355 46.30 -13.00 37.62
C THR A 355 45.38 -13.37 38.80
N PRO A 356 44.82 -12.44 39.60
CA PRO A 356 43.83 -12.79 40.63
C PRO A 356 42.55 -13.41 40.06
N CYS A 357 42.11 -12.95 38.89
CA CYS A 357 40.92 -13.41 38.22
C CYS A 357 41.09 -14.85 37.70
N GLN A 358 42.26 -15.16 37.11
CA GLN A 358 42.62 -16.51 36.68
C GLN A 358 42.77 -17.48 37.85
N ARG A 359 43.37 -17.05 38.97
CA ARG A 359 43.47 -17.89 40.17
C ARG A 359 42.09 -18.23 40.73
N ALA A 360 41.17 -17.27 40.74
CA ALA A 360 39.79 -17.53 41.15
C ALA A 360 39.08 -18.48 40.17
N ALA A 361 39.25 -18.31 38.85
CA ALA A 361 38.65 -19.18 37.84
C ALA A 361 39.16 -20.62 37.89
N ASN A 362 40.46 -20.81 38.19
CA ASN A 362 41.15 -22.09 38.20
C ASN A 362 41.30 -22.70 39.61
N ALA A 363 40.66 -22.11 40.63
CA ALA A 363 40.72 -22.64 41.99
C ALA A 363 40.08 -24.05 42.04
N PRO A 364 40.70 -25.02 42.73
CA PRO A 364 40.29 -26.42 42.70
C PRO A 364 38.91 -26.70 43.35
N ASP A 365 38.43 -25.81 44.20
CA ASP A 365 37.08 -25.80 44.77
C ASP A 365 36.05 -25.06 43.90
N GLY A 366 36.49 -24.55 42.74
CA GLY A 366 35.71 -23.75 41.82
C GLY A 366 35.70 -22.24 42.13
N GLY A 367 36.43 -21.78 43.16
CA GLY A 367 36.69 -20.36 43.44
C GLY A 367 35.49 -19.54 43.90
N GLY A 368 34.46 -20.20 44.44
CA GLY A 368 33.24 -19.55 44.92
C GLY A 368 32.52 -18.72 43.85
N LEU A 369 31.96 -17.56 44.25
CA LEU A 369 31.22 -16.68 43.35
C LEU A 369 32.15 -16.04 42.29
N ALA A 370 33.37 -15.68 42.69
CA ALA A 370 34.36 -15.05 41.82
C ALA A 370 34.88 -16.00 40.74
N GLY A 371 35.14 -17.27 41.08
CA GLY A 371 35.59 -18.29 40.13
C GLY A 371 34.49 -18.69 39.13
N LYS A 372 33.23 -18.73 39.56
CA LYS A 372 32.10 -18.91 38.64
C LYS A 372 31.90 -17.71 37.71
N TRP A 373 32.06 -16.48 38.24
CA TRP A 373 31.95 -15.25 37.46
C TRP A 373 32.96 -15.19 36.31
N TRP A 374 34.25 -15.42 36.58
CA TRP A 374 35.29 -15.34 35.56
C TRP A 374 35.25 -16.48 34.54
N ARG A 375 34.89 -17.71 34.97
CA ARG A 375 34.60 -18.81 34.03
C ARG A 375 33.40 -18.52 33.13
N GLY A 376 32.40 -17.83 33.66
CA GLY A 376 31.26 -17.35 32.87
C GLY A 376 31.67 -16.39 31.76
N TRP A 377 32.52 -15.40 32.07
CA TRP A 377 33.02 -14.45 31.06
C TRP A 377 33.96 -15.08 30.05
N ALA A 378 34.84 -16.00 30.46
CA ALA A 378 35.68 -16.76 29.54
C ALA A 378 34.83 -17.56 28.54
N ASN A 379 33.85 -18.31 29.04
CA ASN A 379 32.93 -19.08 28.20
C ASN A 379 32.07 -18.18 27.29
N ALA A 380 31.67 -16.98 27.77
CA ALA A 380 30.97 -15.99 26.97
C ALA A 380 31.86 -15.39 25.87
N ASN A 381 33.15 -15.21 26.12
CA ASN A 381 34.12 -14.71 25.15
C ASN A 381 34.36 -15.74 24.03
N ASP A 382 34.57 -17.00 24.41
CA ASP A 382 34.73 -18.12 23.47
C ASP A 382 33.49 -18.31 22.57
N ASN A 383 32.31 -18.04 23.13
CA ASN A 383 31.02 -18.15 22.43
C ASN A 383 30.46 -16.80 21.95
N SER A 384 31.23 -15.72 21.98
CA SER A 384 30.79 -14.37 21.63
C SER A 384 30.17 -14.32 20.23
N GLY A 385 30.67 -15.15 19.32
CA GLY A 385 30.11 -15.34 17.98
C GLY A 385 28.68 -15.89 17.99
N TYR A 386 28.44 -16.95 18.75
CA TYR A 386 27.11 -17.56 18.88
C TYR A 386 26.15 -16.65 19.64
N ILE A 387 26.63 -15.92 20.65
CA ILE A 387 25.83 -14.95 21.41
C ILE A 387 25.39 -13.81 20.49
N GLY A 388 26.30 -13.25 19.68
CA GLY A 388 25.96 -12.22 18.70
C GLY A 388 24.95 -12.70 17.65
N ALA A 389 25.08 -13.95 17.18
CA ALA A 389 24.11 -14.55 16.27
C ALA A 389 22.76 -14.83 16.94
N ALA A 390 22.75 -15.25 18.20
CA ALA A 390 21.55 -15.49 18.98
C ALA A 390 20.78 -14.20 19.31
N ILE A 391 21.47 -13.07 19.52
CA ILE A 391 20.80 -11.76 19.70
C ILE A 391 20.07 -11.35 18.41
N VAL A 392 20.74 -11.47 17.26
CA VAL A 392 20.13 -11.13 15.97
C VAL A 392 19.02 -12.13 15.61
N GLY A 393 19.26 -13.42 15.76
CA GLY A 393 18.28 -14.47 15.52
C GLY A 393 17.09 -14.39 16.49
N GLY A 394 17.33 -14.04 17.75
CA GLY A 394 16.30 -13.80 18.76
C GLY A 394 15.49 -12.54 18.47
N PHE A 395 16.09 -11.50 17.88
CA PHE A 395 15.36 -10.32 17.42
C PHE A 395 14.51 -10.64 16.19
N VAL A 396 15.06 -11.34 15.20
CA VAL A 396 14.30 -11.84 14.03
C VAL A 396 13.18 -12.75 14.49
N PHE A 397 13.45 -13.64 15.45
CA PHE A 397 12.46 -14.49 16.07
C PHE A 397 11.45 -13.68 16.86
N LEU A 398 11.81 -12.66 17.63
CA LEU A 398 10.87 -11.81 18.36
C LEU A 398 9.99 -11.00 17.42
N VAL A 399 10.52 -10.50 16.31
CA VAL A 399 9.73 -9.84 15.27
C VAL A 399 8.80 -10.85 14.62
N ALA A 400 9.32 -12.00 14.16
CA ALA A 400 8.53 -13.06 13.56
C ALA A 400 7.50 -13.66 14.54
N PHE A 401 7.85 -13.77 15.82
CA PHE A 401 7.02 -14.28 16.92
C PHE A 401 6.04 -13.23 17.40
N TRP A 402 6.34 -11.94 17.36
CA TRP A 402 5.36 -10.88 17.58
C TRP A 402 4.33 -10.90 16.46
N TYR A 403 4.76 -11.07 15.21
CA TYR A 403 3.87 -11.32 14.09
C TYR A 403 3.10 -12.64 14.26
N LEU A 404 3.73 -13.71 14.76
CA LEU A 404 3.12 -15.02 14.99
C LEU A 404 2.17 -15.05 16.18
N VAL A 405 2.45 -14.36 17.29
CA VAL A 405 1.61 -14.24 18.49
C VAL A 405 0.44 -13.31 18.22
N ARG A 406 0.67 -12.23 17.46
CA ARG A 406 -0.42 -11.45 16.89
C ARG A 406 -1.31 -12.36 16.04
N HIS A 407 -0.72 -13.25 15.24
CA HIS A 407 -1.45 -14.22 14.42
C HIS A 407 -2.13 -15.36 15.22
N LEU A 408 -1.54 -15.82 16.33
CA LEU A 408 -2.05 -16.91 17.18
C LEU A 408 -3.05 -16.43 18.23
N ARG A 409 -2.94 -15.20 18.76
CA ARG A 409 -3.98 -14.58 19.60
C ARG A 409 -5.29 -14.43 18.82
N LEU A 410 -5.19 -14.15 17.52
CA LEU A 410 -6.33 -14.13 16.61
C LEU A 410 -6.91 -15.55 16.36
N ARG A 411 -6.13 -16.63 16.52
CA ARG A 411 -6.60 -18.03 16.39
C ARG A 411 -7.12 -18.65 17.71
N GLY A 412 -6.60 -18.24 18.86
CA GLY A 412 -6.91 -18.84 20.17
C GLY A 412 -8.33 -18.61 20.67
N GLN A 413 -9.01 -17.56 20.21
CA GLN A 413 -10.44 -17.35 20.52
C GLN A 413 -11.39 -18.31 19.78
N VAL A 414 -10.89 -19.04 18.76
CA VAL A 414 -11.70 -19.99 17.94
C VAL A 414 -11.61 -21.44 18.45
N GLY A 415 -10.70 -21.74 19.40
CA GLY A 415 -10.35 -23.13 19.77
C GLY A 415 -11.12 -23.78 20.93
N ASN A 416 -11.90 -23.04 21.73
CA ASN A 416 -12.45 -23.55 22.99
C ASN A 416 -13.89 -24.10 22.91
N THR A 417 -14.49 -24.21 21.73
CA THR A 417 -15.87 -24.70 21.51
C THR A 417 -15.96 -26.10 20.90
N ARG A 418 -14.85 -26.86 20.77
CA ARG A 418 -14.85 -28.16 20.06
C ARG A 418 -14.60 -29.43 20.88
N SER A 419 -14.53 -29.39 22.21
CA SER A 419 -14.24 -30.59 23.03
C SER A 419 -15.41 -31.19 23.84
N VAL A 420 -16.66 -30.80 23.57
CA VAL A 420 -17.84 -31.47 24.18
C VAL A 420 -18.90 -31.74 23.11
N ALA A 421 -18.54 -32.53 22.09
CA ALA A 421 -19.49 -33.01 21.09
C ALA A 421 -19.18 -34.47 20.72
N SER A 422 -19.11 -35.33 21.73
CA SER A 422 -19.30 -36.77 21.52
C SER A 422 -19.67 -37.43 22.84
N ILE A 423 -20.97 -37.59 23.07
CA ILE A 423 -21.64 -38.75 23.70
C ILE A 423 -23.09 -38.33 24.02
N GLN A 424 -24.03 -39.25 23.74
CA GLN A 424 -25.46 -39.27 24.11
C GLN A 424 -26.47 -38.57 23.19
N ARG A 425 -26.86 -39.29 22.13
CA ARG A 425 -28.28 -39.57 21.89
C ARG A 425 -28.75 -40.59 22.93
N HIS A 426 -29.76 -40.23 23.74
CA HIS A 426 -30.92 -41.05 24.12
C HIS A 426 -31.56 -40.57 25.44
N GLY A 427 -32.86 -40.24 25.35
CA GLY A 427 -33.91 -40.75 26.22
C GLY A 427 -33.84 -40.50 27.74
N THR A 428 -34.75 -39.63 28.18
CA THR A 428 -35.67 -39.82 29.32
C THR A 428 -35.14 -39.98 30.76
N ARG A 429 -35.68 -39.09 31.62
CA ARG A 429 -36.25 -39.33 32.96
C ARG A 429 -35.35 -39.37 34.22
N PHE A 430 -35.87 -38.67 35.25
CA PHE A 430 -35.71 -38.80 36.71
C PHE A 430 -34.43 -38.29 37.41
N ASP A 431 -34.61 -37.14 38.05
CA ASP A 431 -34.55 -36.85 39.51
C ASP A 431 -33.40 -37.36 40.41
N ALA A 432 -33.11 -36.51 41.40
CA ALA A 432 -32.50 -36.74 42.71
C ALA A 432 -30.95 -36.77 42.87
N SER A 433 -30.49 -35.66 43.50
CA SER A 433 -29.75 -35.65 44.78
C SER A 433 -28.20 -35.64 44.79
N CYS A 434 -27.67 -34.55 45.37
CA CYS A 434 -26.69 -34.48 46.47
C CYS A 434 -25.44 -35.41 46.43
N GLN A 435 -24.20 -34.99 46.71
CA GLN A 435 -23.72 -33.83 47.46
C GLN A 435 -22.17 -33.86 47.50
N HIS A 436 -21.56 -32.66 47.47
CA HIS A 436 -20.46 -32.19 48.38
C HIS A 436 -19.08 -32.91 48.40
N ARG A 437 -17.90 -32.27 48.56
CA ARG A 437 -17.46 -30.96 49.11
C ARG A 437 -15.91 -30.87 48.93
N VAL A 438 -15.34 -29.69 49.22
CA VAL A 438 -13.92 -29.41 49.63
C VAL A 438 -12.96 -29.08 48.46
N THR A 439 -12.20 -27.97 48.35
CA THR A 439 -11.94 -26.76 49.17
C THR A 439 -11.19 -25.68 48.35
N ARG A 440 -11.45 -24.41 48.73
CA ARG A 440 -10.60 -23.18 48.72
C ARG A 440 -9.08 -23.34 48.51
N SER A 441 -8.43 -22.34 47.89
CA SER A 441 -7.61 -21.32 48.61
C SER A 441 -6.89 -20.29 47.69
N MET A 442 -7.09 -18.98 47.99
CA MET A 442 -6.15 -17.82 48.01
C MET A 442 -5.31 -17.41 46.78
N TYR A 443 -5.05 -16.13 46.40
CA TYR A 443 -5.24 -14.75 46.93
C TYR A 443 -4.79 -13.72 45.81
N PRO A 444 -4.72 -12.37 45.97
CA PRO A 444 -5.78 -11.35 45.86
C PRO A 444 -5.55 -10.22 44.79
N ARG A 445 -6.66 -9.48 44.57
CA ARG A 445 -6.87 -8.02 44.32
C ARG A 445 -5.68 -7.08 44.09
N ASP A 446 -5.91 -6.13 43.18
CA ASP A 446 -6.09 -4.72 43.58
C ASP A 446 -7.24 -4.05 42.79
N GLN A 447 -8.15 -3.43 43.53
CA GLN A 447 -9.23 -2.54 43.10
C GLN A 447 -8.71 -1.11 43.14
N GLU A 448 -9.07 -0.28 42.16
CA GLU A 448 -9.51 1.10 42.39
C GLU A 448 -9.91 1.76 41.06
N ARG A 449 -11.22 1.80 40.78
CA ARG A 449 -11.82 3.06 40.31
C ARG A 449 -13.31 3.11 40.61
N ALA A 450 -13.66 4.27 41.14
CA ALA A 450 -14.90 4.62 41.78
C ALA A 450 -16.10 4.64 40.82
N THR A 451 -17.24 4.39 41.45
CA THR A 451 -18.61 4.73 41.06
C THR A 451 -18.73 6.12 40.44
N MET A 452 -19.22 6.20 39.19
CA MET A 452 -20.06 7.31 38.73
C MET A 452 -21.16 6.72 37.85
N SER A 453 -22.41 7.05 38.20
CA SER A 453 -23.64 6.67 37.53
C SER A 453 -23.66 7.13 36.08
N SER A 454 -23.99 6.23 35.16
CA SER A 454 -24.53 6.57 33.86
C SER A 454 -25.87 5.84 33.73
N ASP A 455 -26.95 6.61 33.75
CA ASP A 455 -28.21 6.20 33.15
C ASP A 455 -27.96 6.12 31.63
N GLU A 456 -27.47 4.98 31.15
CA GLU A 456 -27.57 4.63 29.73
C GLU A 456 -28.91 3.90 29.51
N PRO A 457 -29.68 4.25 28.46
CA PRO A 457 -30.87 3.49 28.12
C PRO A 457 -30.47 2.06 27.74
N SER A 458 -30.97 1.10 28.50
CA SER A 458 -30.86 -0.34 28.24
C SER A 458 -31.50 -0.69 26.89
N TYR A 459 -30.69 -0.89 25.85
CA TYR A 459 -31.16 -1.36 24.54
C TYR A 459 -31.65 -2.82 24.61
N PRO A 460 -32.76 -3.18 23.92
CA PRO A 460 -33.24 -4.55 23.87
C PRO A 460 -32.27 -5.47 23.10
N ALA A 461 -32.18 -6.72 23.54
CA ALA A 461 -31.31 -7.77 22.96
C ALA A 461 -31.75 -8.28 21.57
N ASP A 462 -32.78 -7.70 20.97
CA ASP A 462 -33.42 -8.14 19.73
C ASP A 462 -33.03 -7.22 18.56
N TRP A 463 -32.45 -7.81 17.51
CA TRP A 463 -31.98 -7.08 16.33
C TRP A 463 -33.13 -6.57 15.46
N GLU A 464 -34.27 -7.26 15.44
CA GLU A 464 -35.46 -6.83 14.68
C GLU A 464 -36.02 -5.54 15.28
N ALA A 465 -36.06 -5.45 16.62
CA ALA A 465 -36.45 -4.25 17.33
C ALA A 465 -35.51 -3.07 17.03
N ARG A 466 -34.19 -3.30 16.92
CA ARG A 466 -33.21 -2.27 16.55
C ARG A 466 -33.41 -1.76 15.12
N CYS A 467 -33.59 -2.67 14.16
CA CYS A 467 -33.87 -2.33 12.76
C CYS A 467 -35.18 -1.52 12.67
N THR A 468 -36.23 -1.97 13.36
CA THR A 468 -37.53 -1.29 13.39
C THR A 468 -37.39 0.11 13.98
N ALA A 469 -36.72 0.26 15.13
CA ALA A 469 -36.49 1.57 15.74
C ALA A 469 -35.72 2.51 14.81
N ARG A 470 -34.70 2.00 14.10
CA ARG A 470 -33.93 2.80 13.15
C ARG A 470 -34.75 3.21 11.93
N LYS A 471 -35.58 2.31 11.40
CA LYS A 471 -36.51 2.61 10.31
C LYS A 471 -37.53 3.67 10.71
N MET A 472 -38.08 3.59 11.92
CA MET A 472 -39.01 4.60 12.43
C MET A 472 -38.33 5.96 12.59
N ALA A 473 -37.12 6.02 13.16
CA ALA A 473 -36.37 7.26 13.28
C ALA A 473 -36.09 7.92 11.91
N GLN A 474 -35.83 7.13 10.87
CA GLN A 474 -35.74 7.64 9.50
C GLN A 474 -37.07 8.26 9.04
N LEU A 475 -38.21 7.58 9.23
CA LEU A 475 -39.51 8.11 8.79
C LEU A 475 -39.89 9.38 9.55
N GLU A 476 -39.62 9.44 10.85
CA GLU A 476 -39.87 10.59 11.71
C GLU A 476 -38.98 11.81 11.40
N SER A 477 -37.83 11.58 10.74
CA SER A 477 -36.94 12.67 10.31
C SER A 477 -37.44 13.47 9.10
N ILE A 478 -38.50 12.99 8.43
CA ILE A 478 -39.16 13.72 7.35
C ILE A 478 -40.14 14.74 7.96
N PRO A 479 -40.00 16.05 7.68
CA PRO A 479 -40.95 17.06 8.13
C PRO A 479 -42.38 16.73 7.67
N SER A 480 -43.35 16.84 8.60
CA SER A 480 -44.75 16.47 8.35
C SER A 480 -45.39 17.20 7.18
N GLU A 481 -44.97 18.44 6.94
CA GLU A 481 -45.40 19.30 5.84
C GLU A 481 -44.83 18.89 4.47
N TRP A 482 -43.87 17.97 4.43
CA TRP A 482 -43.26 17.45 3.19
C TRP A 482 -43.74 16.04 2.83
N LEU A 483 -44.73 15.52 3.57
CA LEU A 483 -45.39 14.28 3.22
C LEU A 483 -46.27 14.50 1.98
N ILE A 484 -46.18 13.59 1.02
CA ILE A 484 -46.99 13.63 -0.20
C ILE A 484 -48.09 12.57 -0.16
N GLN A 485 -49.15 12.80 -0.95
CA GLN A 485 -50.12 11.76 -1.21
C GLN A 485 -49.47 10.67 -2.08
N ALA A 486 -49.57 9.41 -1.64
CA ALA A 486 -49.04 8.28 -2.40
C ALA A 486 -49.71 8.20 -3.79
N PRO A 487 -48.94 7.97 -4.86
CA PRO A 487 -49.50 7.77 -6.19
C PRO A 487 -50.37 6.50 -6.24
N PRO A 488 -51.27 6.38 -7.24
CA PRO A 488 -52.05 5.17 -7.43
C PRO A 488 -51.14 3.94 -7.59
N VAL A 489 -51.53 2.79 -7.04
CA VAL A 489 -50.75 1.53 -7.10
C VAL A 489 -50.48 1.08 -8.54
N SER A 490 -51.31 1.49 -9.51
CA SER A 490 -51.11 1.20 -10.94
C SER A 490 -49.98 2.02 -11.59
N GLN A 491 -49.54 3.11 -10.97
CA GLN A 491 -48.47 3.95 -11.50
C GLN A 491 -47.11 3.36 -11.13
N VAL A 492 -46.49 2.66 -12.09
CA VAL A 492 -45.17 2.03 -11.91
C VAL A 492 -44.01 3.01 -12.13
N ASN A 493 -44.18 4.00 -13.01
CA ASN A 493 -43.18 5.05 -13.23
C ASN A 493 -43.56 6.29 -12.41
N VAL A 494 -42.64 6.72 -11.55
CA VAL A 494 -42.85 7.84 -10.62
C VAL A 494 -41.96 9.04 -10.88
N THR A 495 -41.21 9.08 -11.99
CA THR A 495 -40.26 10.17 -12.28
C THR A 495 -40.92 11.55 -12.41
N ASP A 496 -42.22 11.59 -12.73
CA ASP A 496 -42.99 12.84 -12.86
C ASP A 496 -43.69 13.28 -11.58
N VAL A 497 -43.77 12.42 -10.55
CA VAL A 497 -44.47 12.74 -9.28
C VAL A 497 -43.93 14.02 -8.62
N PRO A 498 -42.60 14.31 -8.60
CA PRO A 498 -42.10 15.57 -8.03
C PRO A 498 -42.72 16.82 -8.66
N ARG A 499 -43.08 16.79 -9.95
CA ARG A 499 -43.71 17.91 -10.66
C ARG A 499 -45.20 18.04 -10.37
N GLN A 500 -45.85 16.92 -10.02
CA GLN A 500 -47.31 16.79 -9.95
C GLN A 500 -47.83 16.81 -8.50
N CYS A 501 -47.01 16.43 -7.52
CA CYS A 501 -47.44 16.27 -6.13
C CYS A 501 -47.76 17.59 -5.40
N GLY A 502 -47.41 18.75 -5.98
CA GLY A 502 -47.74 20.07 -5.42
C GLY A 502 -46.86 20.55 -4.27
N LEU A 503 -45.84 19.79 -3.85
CA LEU A 503 -44.95 20.16 -2.73
C LEU A 503 -43.91 21.23 -3.12
N LEU A 504 -43.41 21.19 -4.36
CA LEU A 504 -42.36 22.07 -4.85
C LEU A 504 -42.95 23.37 -5.43
N THR A 505 -42.42 24.51 -5.03
CA THR A 505 -42.73 25.82 -5.64
C THR A 505 -42.15 25.92 -7.05
N ALA A 506 -42.58 26.93 -7.82
CA ALA A 506 -42.05 27.17 -9.17
C ALA A 506 -40.53 27.34 -9.20
N LEU A 507 -39.96 28.06 -8.23
CA LEU A 507 -38.51 28.24 -8.10
C LEU A 507 -37.81 26.94 -7.71
N GLU A 508 -38.38 26.16 -6.78
CA GLU A 508 -37.78 24.87 -6.37
C GLU A 508 -37.81 23.85 -7.51
N LEU A 509 -38.85 23.89 -8.35
CA LEU A 509 -38.91 23.13 -9.60
C LEU A 509 -37.82 23.62 -10.57
N GLU A 510 -37.71 24.93 -10.82
CA GLU A 510 -36.65 25.48 -11.68
C GLU A 510 -35.25 25.04 -11.25
N ILE A 511 -34.94 25.13 -9.95
CA ILE A 511 -33.65 24.71 -9.38
C ILE A 511 -33.42 23.21 -9.61
N THR A 512 -34.38 22.36 -9.24
CA THR A 512 -34.20 20.90 -9.31
C THR A 512 -34.35 20.32 -10.72
N GLU A 513 -34.92 21.07 -11.66
CA GLU A 513 -34.96 20.73 -13.08
C GLU A 513 -33.67 21.12 -13.81
N THR A 514 -32.85 22.01 -13.23
CA THR A 514 -31.53 22.37 -13.76
C THR A 514 -30.56 21.21 -13.55
N THR A 515 -30.26 20.45 -14.60
CA THR A 515 -29.36 19.29 -14.53
C THR A 515 -27.89 19.64 -14.72
N ASP A 516 -27.57 20.81 -15.28
CA ASP A 516 -26.21 21.28 -15.50
C ASP A 516 -25.64 21.89 -14.21
N VAL A 517 -24.78 21.14 -13.52
CA VAL A 517 -24.21 21.55 -12.21
C VAL A 517 -23.47 22.89 -12.27
N PRO A 518 -22.62 23.18 -13.28
CA PRO A 518 -22.07 24.51 -13.51
C PRO A 518 -23.09 25.67 -13.45
N VAL A 519 -24.30 25.49 -13.98
CA VAL A 519 -25.34 26.54 -13.96
C VAL A 519 -25.84 26.76 -12.55
N ILE A 520 -26.07 25.70 -11.78
CA ILE A 520 -26.46 25.80 -10.36
C ILE A 520 -25.37 26.55 -9.57
N LEU A 521 -24.11 26.16 -9.75
CA LEU A 521 -22.96 26.80 -9.09
C LEU A 521 -22.84 28.28 -9.48
N ASP A 522 -23.06 28.63 -10.74
CA ASP A 522 -23.00 30.02 -11.20
C ASP A 522 -24.13 30.88 -10.62
N ASN A 523 -25.34 30.33 -10.55
CA ASN A 523 -26.49 31.01 -9.94
C ASN A 523 -26.29 31.23 -8.44
N ILE A 524 -25.66 30.29 -7.72
CA ILE A 524 -25.27 30.49 -6.32
C ILE A 524 -24.18 31.56 -6.22
N ARG A 525 -23.12 31.44 -7.01
CA ARG A 525 -21.96 32.36 -7.02
C ARG A 525 -22.36 33.81 -7.31
N THR A 526 -23.33 34.02 -8.19
CA THR A 526 -23.85 35.34 -8.55
C THR A 526 -24.96 35.82 -7.62
N SER A 527 -25.31 35.03 -6.59
CA SER A 527 -26.41 35.28 -5.66
C SER A 527 -27.78 35.43 -6.33
N LEU A 528 -27.95 34.87 -7.53
CA LEU A 528 -29.26 34.74 -8.16
C LEU A 528 -30.13 33.75 -7.36
N TRP A 529 -29.51 32.65 -6.91
CA TRP A 529 -30.06 31.72 -5.93
C TRP A 529 -29.16 31.72 -4.70
N THR A 530 -29.74 31.51 -3.52
CA THR A 530 -28.95 31.25 -2.31
C THR A 530 -28.72 29.75 -2.15
N SER A 531 -27.63 29.35 -1.49
CA SER A 531 -27.36 27.95 -1.14
C SER A 531 -28.48 27.36 -0.29
N VAL A 532 -29.09 28.15 0.61
CA VAL A 532 -30.28 27.70 1.37
C VAL A 532 -31.45 27.38 0.46
N GLN A 533 -31.75 28.24 -0.54
CA GLN A 533 -32.82 27.97 -1.52
C GLN A 533 -32.53 26.70 -2.31
N VAL A 534 -31.30 26.55 -2.81
CA VAL A 534 -30.89 25.39 -3.60
C VAL A 534 -30.95 24.10 -2.77
N THR A 535 -30.37 24.12 -1.57
CA THR A 535 -30.39 22.98 -0.66
C THR A 535 -31.82 22.61 -0.28
N THR A 536 -32.68 23.57 0.06
CA THR A 536 -34.09 23.31 0.39
C THR A 536 -34.86 22.67 -0.77
N ALA A 537 -34.67 23.16 -1.99
CA ALA A 537 -35.32 22.63 -3.18
C ALA A 537 -34.95 21.15 -3.42
N PHE A 538 -33.66 20.83 -3.40
CA PHE A 538 -33.19 19.44 -3.54
C PHE A 538 -33.61 18.57 -2.37
N TYR A 539 -33.60 19.09 -1.14
CA TYR A 539 -34.04 18.34 0.04
C TYR A 539 -35.51 17.91 -0.05
N LYS A 540 -36.40 18.84 -0.42
CA LYS A 540 -37.82 18.52 -0.63
C LYS A 540 -38.00 17.46 -1.71
N ARG A 541 -37.26 17.55 -2.81
CA ARG A 541 -37.30 16.55 -3.89
C ARG A 541 -36.71 15.21 -3.47
N ALA A 542 -35.68 15.20 -2.63
CA ALA A 542 -35.10 13.99 -2.05
C ALA A 542 -36.08 13.26 -1.12
N VAL A 543 -36.84 13.98 -0.29
CA VAL A 543 -37.85 13.34 0.58
C VAL A 543 -39.06 12.85 -0.21
N ILE A 544 -39.41 13.48 -1.35
CA ILE A 544 -40.37 12.92 -2.31
C ILE A 544 -39.82 11.59 -2.86
N ALA A 545 -38.57 11.57 -3.33
CA ALA A 545 -37.93 10.35 -3.83
C ALA A 545 -37.89 9.25 -2.76
N GLN A 546 -37.62 9.60 -1.50
CA GLN A 546 -37.62 8.66 -0.38
C GLN A 546 -38.97 8.00 -0.16
N GLN A 547 -40.05 8.77 -0.18
CA GLN A 547 -41.41 8.26 0.01
C GLN A 547 -41.85 7.31 -1.11
N LEU A 548 -41.26 7.44 -2.30
CA LEU A 548 -41.60 6.65 -3.49
C LEU A 548 -40.70 5.44 -3.70
N THR A 549 -39.41 5.57 -3.37
CA THR A 549 -38.38 4.58 -3.77
C THR A 549 -37.56 4.04 -2.60
N ASN A 550 -37.69 4.61 -1.40
CA ASN A 550 -36.91 4.23 -0.23
C ASN A 550 -35.39 4.26 -0.48
N CYS A 551 -34.91 5.38 -1.03
CA CYS A 551 -33.52 5.58 -1.47
C CYS A 551 -32.58 6.18 -0.42
N LEU A 552 -33.09 6.74 0.67
CA LEU A 552 -32.32 7.40 1.74
C LEU A 552 -32.15 6.47 2.94
N THR A 553 -31.04 6.63 3.67
CA THR A 553 -30.83 6.09 5.01
C THR A 553 -31.04 7.20 6.03
N GLU A 554 -30.36 8.33 5.84
CA GLU A 554 -30.22 9.35 6.87
C GLU A 554 -30.56 10.72 6.31
N ILE A 555 -31.43 11.41 7.03
CA ILE A 555 -32.09 12.65 6.61
C ILE A 555 -31.84 13.67 7.73
N PHE A 556 -30.82 14.52 7.57
CA PHE A 556 -30.36 15.50 8.55
C PHE A 556 -30.57 16.96 8.07
N VAL A 557 -31.83 17.38 7.99
CA VAL A 557 -32.27 18.67 7.42
C VAL A 557 -31.55 19.87 8.06
N GLU A 558 -31.58 19.95 9.39
CA GLU A 558 -31.06 21.10 10.13
C GLU A 558 -29.56 21.31 9.88
N ARG A 559 -28.78 20.22 9.85
CA ARG A 559 -27.34 20.24 9.58
C ARG A 559 -27.06 20.76 8.17
N ALA A 560 -27.77 20.28 7.17
CA ALA A 560 -27.59 20.68 5.78
C ALA A 560 -27.92 22.17 5.58
N LEU A 561 -29.06 22.62 6.10
CA LEU A 561 -29.49 24.02 5.99
C LEU A 561 -28.60 24.98 6.78
N ALA A 562 -28.08 24.57 7.94
CA ALA A 562 -27.11 25.36 8.70
C ALA A 562 -25.83 25.60 7.90
N ARG A 563 -25.29 24.55 7.24
CA ARG A 563 -24.12 24.68 6.36
C ARG A 563 -24.41 25.55 5.14
N ALA A 564 -25.56 25.39 4.50
CA ALA A 564 -25.97 26.22 3.38
C ALA A 564 -26.05 27.70 3.77
N LYS A 565 -26.61 28.00 4.95
CA LYS A 565 -26.71 29.36 5.49
C LYS A 565 -25.33 29.97 5.79
N GLU A 566 -24.41 29.20 6.37
CA GLU A 566 -23.03 29.63 6.60
C GLU A 566 -22.34 30.03 5.29
N LEU A 567 -22.57 29.28 4.21
CA LEU A 567 -22.00 29.55 2.90
C LEU A 567 -22.60 30.83 2.28
N ASP A 568 -23.91 31.03 2.40
CA ASP A 568 -24.58 32.27 1.98
C ASP A 568 -24.05 33.49 2.73
N GLU A 569 -23.88 33.39 4.05
CA GLU A 569 -23.32 34.46 4.89
C GLU A 569 -21.85 34.75 4.52
N TYR A 570 -21.06 33.71 4.26
CA TYR A 570 -19.67 33.87 3.80
C TYR A 570 -19.60 34.61 2.45
N LEU A 571 -20.44 34.22 1.49
CA LEU A 571 -20.48 34.88 0.18
C LEU A 571 -20.92 36.35 0.31
N ALA A 572 -21.96 36.61 1.12
CA ALA A 572 -22.47 37.97 1.34
C ALA A 572 -21.46 38.88 2.04
N THR A 573 -20.70 38.35 3.00
CA THR A 573 -19.72 39.15 3.78
C THR A 573 -18.38 39.33 3.08
N THR A 574 -17.91 38.33 2.33
CA THR A 574 -16.57 38.34 1.71
C THR A 574 -16.59 38.67 0.22
N GLY A 575 -17.73 38.50 -0.45
CA GLY A 575 -17.86 38.57 -1.91
C GLY A 575 -17.13 37.45 -2.65
N ARG A 576 -16.74 36.36 -1.95
CA ARG A 576 -15.99 35.23 -2.49
C ARG A 576 -16.67 33.92 -2.16
N VAL A 577 -16.50 32.92 -3.02
CA VAL A 577 -16.90 31.54 -2.73
C VAL A 577 -15.84 30.83 -1.90
N VAL A 578 -16.24 29.87 -1.08
CA VAL A 578 -15.32 29.03 -0.28
C VAL A 578 -14.47 28.12 -1.16
N GLY A 579 -15.05 27.56 -2.22
CA GLY A 579 -14.39 26.62 -3.11
C GLY A 579 -15.23 26.33 -4.36
N PRO A 580 -14.77 25.40 -5.22
CA PRO A 580 -15.40 25.13 -6.51
C PRO A 580 -16.81 24.51 -6.43
N LEU A 581 -17.20 23.98 -5.27
CA LEU A 581 -18.51 23.37 -5.02
C LEU A 581 -19.37 24.20 -4.06
N HIS A 582 -19.06 25.49 -3.92
CA HIS A 582 -19.70 26.36 -2.94
C HIS A 582 -21.23 26.33 -3.04
N GLY A 583 -21.86 25.89 -1.95
CA GLY A 583 -23.31 25.88 -1.76
C GLY A 583 -24.05 24.73 -2.46
N LEU A 584 -23.35 23.81 -3.13
CA LEU A 584 -23.97 22.70 -3.87
C LEU A 584 -24.35 21.54 -2.93
N PRO A 585 -25.63 21.11 -2.90
CA PRO A 585 -26.02 19.92 -2.16
C PRO A 585 -25.53 18.65 -2.85
N ILE A 586 -24.90 17.75 -2.10
CA ILE A 586 -24.35 16.47 -2.61
C ILE A 586 -24.84 15.32 -1.74
N SER A 587 -25.41 14.28 -2.38
CA SER A 587 -25.81 13.04 -1.70
C SER A 587 -24.63 12.08 -1.58
N LEU A 588 -24.58 11.34 -0.48
CA LEU A 588 -23.50 10.40 -0.19
C LEU A 588 -24.04 9.00 0.09
N LYS A 589 -23.47 7.99 -0.57
CA LYS A 589 -23.70 6.59 -0.19
C LYS A 589 -23.39 6.36 1.29
N ASP A 590 -24.20 5.55 1.97
CA ASP A 590 -24.17 5.42 3.44
C ASP A 590 -22.83 4.97 4.04
N GLN A 591 -21.93 4.41 3.23
CA GLN A 591 -20.59 4.02 3.63
C GLN A 591 -19.61 5.17 3.90
N PHE A 592 -19.94 6.41 3.53
CA PHE A 592 -19.07 7.56 3.75
C PHE A 592 -19.25 8.11 5.17
N SER A 593 -18.26 7.86 6.03
CA SER A 593 -18.26 8.30 7.43
C SER A 593 -18.38 9.82 7.54
N MET A 594 -19.33 10.27 8.36
CA MET A 594 -19.58 11.68 8.65
C MET A 594 -19.65 11.88 10.17
N LYS A 595 -18.81 12.75 10.71
CA LYS A 595 -18.73 13.03 12.14
C LYS A 595 -20.08 13.47 12.68
N GLY A 596 -20.51 12.86 13.79
CA GLY A 596 -21.77 13.18 14.47
C GLY A 596 -23.01 12.59 13.80
N LEU A 597 -22.86 11.81 12.74
CA LEU A 597 -23.88 10.89 12.25
C LEU A 597 -23.44 9.47 12.58
N GLU A 598 -24.41 8.58 12.74
CA GLU A 598 -24.13 7.19 13.09
C GLU A 598 -23.40 6.49 11.94
N THR A 599 -22.09 6.39 12.12
CA THR A 599 -21.16 5.50 11.44
C THR A 599 -20.21 5.00 12.53
N ILE A 600 -19.57 3.84 12.35
CA ILE A 600 -18.72 3.22 13.38
C ILE A 600 -17.53 4.13 13.79
N MET A 601 -17.27 5.21 13.04
CA MET A 601 -16.17 6.15 13.24
C MET A 601 -16.62 7.54 13.73
N ASP A 602 -15.86 8.08 14.70
CA ASP A 602 -16.04 9.44 15.25
C ASP A 602 -15.48 10.58 14.36
N SER A 603 -15.16 10.30 13.09
CA SER A 603 -14.49 11.25 12.19
C SER A 603 -15.05 11.22 10.76
N ASP A 604 -15.02 12.37 10.09
CA ASP A 604 -15.30 12.46 8.66
C ASP A 604 -14.29 11.62 7.86
N CYS A 605 -14.74 10.98 6.76
CA CYS A 605 -13.82 10.39 5.80
C CYS A 605 -13.18 11.47 4.92
N VAL A 606 -12.07 11.13 4.24
CA VAL A 606 -11.30 12.11 3.45
C VAL A 606 -12.15 12.77 2.36
N LEU A 607 -13.08 12.03 1.75
CA LEU A 607 -14.04 12.59 0.79
C LEU A 607 -14.85 13.72 1.44
N VAL A 608 -15.47 13.45 2.59
CA VAL A 608 -16.35 14.40 3.29
C VAL A 608 -15.57 15.64 3.72
N GLU A 609 -14.34 15.48 4.23
CA GLU A 609 -13.46 16.61 4.55
C GLU A 609 -13.22 17.50 3.32
N ILE A 610 -12.89 16.90 2.18
CA ILE A 610 -12.63 17.63 0.92
C ILE A 610 -13.90 18.31 0.42
N LEU A 611 -15.07 17.67 0.54
CA LEU A 611 -16.34 18.29 0.16
C LEU A 611 -16.62 19.55 0.97
N TYR A 612 -16.41 19.53 2.28
CA TYR A 612 -16.54 20.73 3.11
C TYR A 612 -15.53 21.82 2.73
N GLU A 613 -14.27 21.46 2.46
CA GLU A 613 -13.22 22.40 1.99
C GLU A 613 -13.55 23.01 0.64
N CYS A 614 -14.17 22.25 -0.26
CA CYS A 614 -14.65 22.74 -1.55
C CYS A 614 -15.93 23.58 -1.45
N GLY A 615 -16.50 23.72 -0.25
CA GLY A 615 -17.71 24.50 0.00
C GLY A 615 -19.02 23.76 -0.29
N ALA A 616 -19.01 22.44 -0.47
CA ALA A 616 -20.22 21.67 -0.70
C ALA A 616 -21.10 21.52 0.55
N VAL A 617 -22.33 21.07 0.34
CA VAL A 617 -23.33 20.77 1.37
C VAL A 617 -23.72 19.28 1.29
N PRO A 618 -22.98 18.36 1.93
CA PRO A 618 -23.48 17.00 2.15
C PRO A 618 -24.82 17.07 2.90
N PHE A 619 -25.91 16.52 2.33
CA PHE A 619 -27.27 16.78 2.84
C PHE A 619 -28.09 15.54 3.21
N VAL A 620 -27.82 14.39 2.59
CA VAL A 620 -28.48 13.10 2.91
C VAL A 620 -27.51 11.95 2.72
N ARG A 621 -27.79 10.81 3.36
CA ARG A 621 -27.17 9.53 3.01
C ARG A 621 -28.12 8.60 2.28
N THR A 622 -27.61 7.80 1.35
CA THR A 622 -28.43 6.92 0.49
C THR A 622 -28.23 5.43 0.76
N ASN A 623 -29.30 4.67 0.59
CA ASN A 623 -29.41 3.25 0.91
C ASN A 623 -28.44 2.36 0.12
N VAL A 624 -28.03 1.27 0.76
CA VAL A 624 -27.06 0.28 0.28
C VAL A 624 -27.55 -1.14 0.58
N PRO A 625 -27.12 -2.17 -0.14
CA PRO A 625 -27.37 -3.54 0.29
C PRO A 625 -26.58 -3.89 1.56
N GLN A 626 -27.05 -4.88 2.31
CA GLN A 626 -26.29 -5.45 3.42
C GLN A 626 -24.92 -5.89 2.93
N THR A 627 -23.87 -5.57 3.68
CA THR A 627 -22.46 -5.86 3.37
C THR A 627 -21.91 -5.21 2.09
N LEU A 628 -22.65 -4.35 1.40
CA LEU A 628 -22.25 -3.68 0.14
C LEU A 628 -21.99 -4.60 -1.07
N MET A 629 -21.96 -5.92 -0.89
CA MET A 629 -21.55 -6.89 -1.92
C MET A 629 -22.74 -7.52 -2.64
N TRP A 630 -23.59 -6.68 -3.23
CA TRP A 630 -24.73 -7.09 -4.05
C TRP A 630 -24.96 -6.14 -5.22
N GLY A 631 -25.43 -6.69 -6.34
CA GLY A 631 -25.89 -5.95 -7.52
C GLY A 631 -27.29 -5.33 -7.36
N GLU A 632 -27.95 -5.52 -6.23
CA GLU A 632 -29.23 -4.87 -5.88
C GLU A 632 -29.11 -4.15 -4.54
N THR A 633 -30.14 -3.39 -4.13
CA THR A 633 -30.10 -2.56 -2.92
C THR A 633 -31.23 -2.93 -1.95
N MET A 634 -30.89 -3.78 -0.97
CA MET A 634 -31.76 -4.18 0.14
C MET A 634 -30.95 -4.59 1.38
N ASN A 635 -31.42 -4.16 2.55
CA ASN A 635 -30.90 -4.56 3.86
C ASN A 635 -32.07 -4.66 4.86
N HIS A 636 -31.84 -5.24 6.05
CA HIS A 636 -32.90 -5.40 7.05
C HIS A 636 -33.28 -4.10 7.77
N VAL A 637 -32.36 -3.13 7.85
CA VAL A 637 -32.55 -1.87 8.59
C VAL A 637 -33.50 -0.92 7.86
N PHE A 638 -33.15 -0.56 6.63
CA PHE A 638 -33.86 0.44 5.83
C PHE A 638 -34.77 -0.19 4.78
N GLY A 639 -34.62 -1.48 4.50
CA GLY A 639 -35.42 -2.19 3.51
C GLY A 639 -34.90 -2.04 2.08
N ARG A 640 -35.78 -2.31 1.12
CA ARG A 640 -35.49 -2.37 -0.31
C ARG A 640 -35.63 -1.00 -0.98
N THR A 641 -34.70 -0.66 -1.87
CA THR A 641 -34.83 0.51 -2.76
C THR A 641 -35.39 0.09 -4.11
N LEU A 642 -36.26 0.93 -4.68
CA LEU A 642 -36.99 0.67 -5.93
C LEU A 642 -36.47 1.56 -7.06
N ASN A 643 -36.60 1.10 -8.32
CA ASN A 643 -36.27 1.91 -9.49
C ASN A 643 -37.38 2.94 -9.78
N PRO A 644 -37.08 4.25 -9.94
CA PRO A 644 -38.11 5.25 -10.18
C PRO A 644 -38.82 5.14 -11.55
N TYR A 645 -38.20 4.49 -12.54
CA TYR A 645 -38.83 4.23 -13.84
C TYR A 645 -39.80 3.06 -13.80
N ASN A 646 -39.61 2.11 -12.87
CA ASN A 646 -40.53 1.02 -12.60
C ASN A 646 -40.35 0.52 -11.16
N LEU A 647 -41.32 0.82 -10.29
CA LEU A 647 -41.27 0.47 -8.86
C LEU A 647 -41.21 -1.04 -8.57
N SER A 648 -41.46 -1.90 -9.56
CA SER A 648 -41.31 -3.35 -9.41
C SER A 648 -39.87 -3.84 -9.65
N PHE A 649 -38.98 -2.95 -10.09
CA PHE A 649 -37.62 -3.28 -10.55
C PHE A 649 -36.55 -2.76 -9.62
N THR A 650 -35.38 -3.38 -9.71
CA THR A 650 -34.19 -2.94 -8.99
C THR A 650 -33.59 -1.67 -9.61
N PRO A 651 -33.16 -0.69 -8.79
CA PRO A 651 -32.32 0.41 -9.26
C PRO A 651 -30.87 -0.05 -9.47
N GLY A 652 -30.55 -1.33 -9.27
CA GLY A 652 -29.20 -1.84 -9.24
C GLY A 652 -28.55 -1.68 -7.86
N GLY A 653 -27.25 -1.93 -7.79
CA GLY A 653 -26.50 -1.91 -6.55
C GLY A 653 -25.00 -2.03 -6.80
N SER A 654 -24.16 -1.76 -5.80
CA SER A 654 -24.55 -1.44 -4.42
C SER A 654 -24.84 0.05 -4.13
N SER A 655 -24.70 0.95 -5.11
CA SER A 655 -25.07 2.38 -4.97
C SER A 655 -26.48 2.67 -5.49
N GLY A 656 -27.44 1.77 -5.27
CA GLY A 656 -28.80 1.92 -5.82
C GLY A 656 -29.62 3.04 -5.18
N GLY A 657 -29.34 3.40 -3.92
CA GLY A 657 -29.90 4.58 -3.28
C GLY A 657 -29.55 5.87 -4.04
N GLU A 658 -28.26 6.07 -4.37
CA GLU A 658 -27.81 7.18 -5.23
C GLU A 658 -28.48 7.11 -6.61
N GLY A 659 -28.53 5.92 -7.22
CA GLY A 659 -29.15 5.71 -8.53
C GLY A 659 -30.61 6.18 -8.56
N ALA A 660 -31.42 5.75 -7.60
CA ALA A 660 -32.83 6.14 -7.50
C ALA A 660 -33.01 7.64 -7.18
N LEU A 661 -32.22 8.17 -6.25
CA LEU A 661 -32.31 9.57 -5.82
C LEU A 661 -31.96 10.55 -6.95
N VAL A 662 -30.83 10.33 -7.63
CA VAL A 662 -30.37 11.20 -8.71
C VAL A 662 -31.27 11.08 -9.94
N ALA A 663 -31.82 9.90 -10.26
CA ALA A 663 -32.80 9.78 -11.34
C ALA A 663 -34.10 10.55 -11.08
N MET A 664 -34.53 10.64 -9.82
CA MET A 664 -35.64 11.50 -9.40
C MET A 664 -35.29 13.00 -9.32
N ARG A 665 -34.04 13.36 -9.66
CA ARG A 665 -33.45 14.69 -9.50
C ARG A 665 -33.51 15.22 -8.08
N GLY A 666 -33.57 14.31 -7.10
CA GLY A 666 -33.54 14.65 -5.68
C GLY A 666 -32.15 15.08 -5.21
N SER A 667 -31.12 14.87 -6.03
CA SER A 667 -29.76 15.36 -5.83
C SER A 667 -29.17 15.76 -7.19
N PRO A 668 -28.47 16.91 -7.31
CA PRO A 668 -27.80 17.27 -8.55
C PRO A 668 -26.56 16.42 -8.80
N LEU A 669 -25.99 15.86 -7.73
CA LEU A 669 -24.79 15.04 -7.76
C LEU A 669 -24.74 14.11 -6.55
N GLY A 670 -24.54 12.83 -6.82
CA GLY A 670 -24.33 11.78 -5.82
C GLY A 670 -22.92 11.22 -5.85
N VAL A 671 -22.48 10.63 -4.74
CA VAL A 671 -21.21 9.88 -4.69
C VAL A 671 -21.48 8.44 -4.27
N GLY A 672 -21.01 7.50 -5.08
CA GLY A 672 -21.09 6.06 -4.82
C GLY A 672 -19.72 5.38 -4.88
N THR A 673 -19.72 4.04 -4.88
CA THR A 673 -18.51 3.22 -4.99
C THR A 673 -18.67 2.05 -5.93
N ASP A 674 -17.55 1.53 -6.44
CA ASP A 674 -17.50 0.48 -7.46
C ASP A 674 -16.30 -0.45 -7.26
N ILE A 675 -16.58 -1.72 -6.93
CA ILE A 675 -15.59 -2.82 -6.91
C ILE A 675 -15.86 -3.88 -7.98
N GLY A 676 -17.12 -4.00 -8.44
CA GLY A 676 -17.58 -4.94 -9.46
C GLY A 676 -18.65 -4.39 -10.42
N GLY A 677 -18.96 -3.08 -10.35
CA GLY A 677 -20.05 -2.45 -11.12
C GLY A 677 -20.94 -1.51 -10.33
N SER A 678 -20.69 -1.32 -9.03
CA SER A 678 -21.61 -0.66 -8.10
C SER A 678 -21.87 0.84 -8.33
N LEU A 679 -21.14 1.51 -9.23
CA LEU A 679 -21.52 2.83 -9.78
C LEU A 679 -22.27 2.68 -11.09
N ARG A 680 -21.74 1.81 -11.97
CA ARG A 680 -22.13 1.69 -13.36
C ARG A 680 -23.47 0.98 -13.57
N ILE A 681 -23.75 -0.07 -12.81
CA ILE A 681 -25.02 -0.81 -12.86
C ILE A 681 -26.18 0.12 -12.45
N PRO A 682 -26.15 0.80 -11.28
CA PRO A 682 -27.20 1.76 -10.95
C PRO A 682 -27.34 2.91 -11.95
N SER A 683 -26.23 3.45 -12.45
CA SER A 683 -26.31 4.52 -13.45
C SER A 683 -26.94 4.05 -14.76
N ALA A 684 -26.64 2.83 -15.22
CA ALA A 684 -27.26 2.30 -16.43
C ALA A 684 -28.77 2.05 -16.25
N PHE A 685 -29.17 1.49 -15.11
CA PHE A 685 -30.59 1.19 -14.79
C PHE A 685 -31.43 2.42 -14.50
N CYS A 686 -30.80 3.51 -14.07
CA CYS A 686 -31.47 4.75 -13.69
C CYS A 686 -31.21 5.90 -14.68
N GLY A 687 -30.57 5.63 -15.83
CA GLY A 687 -30.38 6.62 -16.90
C GLY A 687 -29.48 7.80 -16.53
N LEU A 688 -28.36 7.52 -15.83
CA LEU A 688 -27.45 8.52 -15.29
C LEU A 688 -26.08 8.50 -15.95
N TYR A 689 -25.34 9.58 -15.74
CA TYR A 689 -23.91 9.65 -16.00
C TYR A 689 -23.12 9.26 -14.75
N THR A 690 -22.03 8.53 -14.92
CA THR A 690 -21.05 8.31 -13.84
C THR A 690 -19.64 8.19 -14.39
N LEU A 691 -18.65 8.34 -13.51
CA LEU A 691 -17.28 7.94 -13.73
C LEU A 691 -16.89 6.93 -12.65
N ARG A 692 -16.48 5.75 -13.10
CA ARG A 692 -15.69 4.81 -12.29
C ARG A 692 -14.21 5.07 -12.61
N PRO A 693 -13.44 5.66 -11.69
CA PRO A 693 -12.04 5.96 -11.95
C PRO A 693 -11.15 4.73 -11.77
N SER A 694 -9.88 4.86 -12.14
CA SER A 694 -8.84 3.88 -11.79
C SER A 694 -8.54 3.87 -10.30
N TYR A 695 -7.91 2.79 -9.86
CA TYR A 695 -7.50 2.58 -8.48
C TYR A 695 -6.63 3.74 -7.98
N GLY A 696 -6.94 4.22 -6.78
CA GLY A 696 -6.22 5.31 -6.15
C GLY A 696 -6.33 6.64 -6.89
N ARG A 697 -7.24 6.83 -7.86
CA ARG A 697 -7.41 8.16 -8.49
C ARG A 697 -8.07 9.16 -7.54
N LEU A 698 -9.11 8.71 -6.85
CA LEU A 698 -9.89 9.50 -5.88
C LEU A 698 -9.71 8.90 -4.47
N PRO A 699 -9.83 9.72 -3.40
CA PRO A 699 -9.62 9.27 -2.03
C PRO A 699 -10.66 8.26 -1.60
N TYR A 700 -10.31 7.33 -0.71
CA TYR A 700 -11.20 6.32 -0.16
C TYR A 700 -11.04 6.16 1.36
N PHE A 701 -9.97 6.71 1.95
CA PHE A 701 -9.66 6.55 3.36
C PHE A 701 -10.78 7.07 4.27
N GLY A 702 -11.15 6.23 5.25
CA GLY A 702 -12.22 6.48 6.22
C GLY A 702 -13.63 6.13 5.74
N ALA A 703 -13.80 5.71 4.47
CA ALA A 703 -15.05 5.09 4.04
C ALA A 703 -15.13 3.65 4.56
N MET A 704 -16.27 3.28 5.15
CA MET A 704 -16.49 1.94 5.68
C MET A 704 -16.68 0.94 4.53
N ASN A 705 -16.20 -0.30 4.69
CA ASN A 705 -16.39 -1.32 3.68
C ASN A 705 -16.48 -2.72 4.30
N THR A 706 -16.92 -3.68 3.51
CA THR A 706 -16.59 -5.09 3.74
C THR A 706 -15.34 -5.45 2.95
N LEU A 707 -14.74 -6.60 3.26
CA LEU A 707 -13.47 -7.06 2.70
C LEU A 707 -12.34 -6.06 2.99
N GLU A 708 -12.32 -5.46 4.19
CA GLU A 708 -11.27 -4.51 4.59
C GLU A 708 -9.88 -5.16 4.54
N GLY A 709 -8.93 -4.48 3.88
CA GLY A 709 -7.59 -5.01 3.66
C GLY A 709 -7.43 -5.89 2.41
N GLN A 710 -8.51 -6.14 1.65
CA GLN A 710 -8.41 -6.74 0.32
C GLN A 710 -7.87 -5.68 -0.67
N GLU A 711 -6.64 -5.89 -1.14
CA GLU A 711 -5.97 -5.01 -2.12
C GLU A 711 -5.80 -5.65 -3.51
N SER A 712 -6.41 -6.82 -3.70
CA SER A 712 -6.35 -7.59 -4.94
C SER A 712 -7.17 -6.93 -6.04
N ILE A 713 -8.36 -6.42 -5.75
CA ILE A 713 -9.19 -5.62 -6.66
C ILE A 713 -9.76 -4.50 -5.81
N SER A 714 -9.18 -3.31 -5.92
CA SER A 714 -9.55 -2.18 -5.07
C SER A 714 -10.94 -1.63 -5.45
N SER A 715 -11.74 -1.35 -4.43
CA SER A 715 -12.92 -0.50 -4.58
C SER A 715 -12.50 0.94 -4.89
N VAL A 716 -13.27 1.63 -5.70
CA VAL A 716 -13.09 3.05 -6.00
C VAL A 716 -14.36 3.82 -5.69
N LEU A 717 -14.26 5.12 -5.45
CA LEU A 717 -15.41 6.02 -5.39
C LEU A 717 -15.52 6.89 -6.64
N GLY A 718 -16.72 7.35 -6.94
CA GLY A 718 -16.96 8.16 -8.13
C GLY A 718 -18.32 8.88 -8.11
N PRO A 719 -18.47 9.94 -8.93
CA PRO A 719 -19.70 10.74 -8.99
C PRO A 719 -20.79 10.06 -9.83
N MET A 720 -22.05 10.33 -9.51
CA MET A 720 -23.24 10.02 -10.29
C MET A 720 -24.06 11.30 -10.48
N ALA A 721 -24.49 11.59 -11.70
CA ALA A 721 -25.22 12.83 -12.01
C ALA A 721 -26.18 12.68 -13.20
N ASN A 722 -27.14 13.60 -13.36
CA ASN A 722 -27.99 13.68 -14.56
C ASN A 722 -27.28 14.33 -15.76
N SER A 723 -26.05 14.82 -15.58
CA SER A 723 -25.25 15.46 -16.61
C SER A 723 -23.77 15.09 -16.47
N LEU A 724 -23.07 15.04 -17.61
CA LEU A 724 -21.63 14.78 -17.63
C LEU A 724 -20.82 15.96 -17.06
N SER A 725 -21.36 17.18 -17.12
CA SER A 725 -20.74 18.36 -16.50
C SER A 725 -20.65 18.22 -14.97
N GLY A 726 -21.66 17.62 -14.32
CA GLY A 726 -21.61 17.27 -12.90
C GLY A 726 -20.46 16.31 -12.56
N VAL A 727 -20.33 15.23 -13.34
CA VAL A 727 -19.22 14.26 -13.22
C VAL A 727 -17.86 14.97 -13.34
N LYS A 728 -17.70 15.84 -14.34
CA LYS A 728 -16.47 16.60 -14.57
C LYS A 728 -16.14 17.55 -13.43
N VAL A 729 -17.10 18.38 -13.01
CA VAL A 729 -16.90 19.38 -11.96
C VAL A 729 -16.50 18.72 -10.64
N PHE A 730 -17.15 17.63 -10.27
CA PHE A 730 -16.79 16.89 -9.06
C PHE A 730 -15.39 16.29 -9.13
N THR A 731 -15.09 15.54 -10.20
CA THR A 731 -13.77 14.90 -10.35
C THR A 731 -12.65 15.93 -10.33
N LYS A 732 -12.83 17.05 -11.04
CA LYS A 732 -11.86 18.15 -11.06
C LYS A 732 -11.71 18.79 -9.68
N ALA A 733 -12.81 19.12 -9.00
CA ALA A 733 -12.79 19.72 -7.67
C ALA A 733 -12.03 18.85 -6.65
N LEU A 734 -12.29 17.53 -6.65
CA LEU A 734 -11.60 16.60 -5.78
C LEU A 734 -10.11 16.53 -6.07
N LEU A 735 -9.70 16.46 -7.34
CA LEU A 735 -8.28 16.38 -7.71
C LEU A 735 -7.53 17.68 -7.43
N ASP A 736 -8.16 18.83 -7.66
CA ASP A 736 -7.61 20.15 -7.36
C ASP A 736 -7.38 20.35 -5.85
N ALA A 737 -8.18 19.70 -4.99
CA ALA A 737 -8.00 19.67 -3.54
C ALA A 737 -6.80 18.81 -3.08
N GLN A 738 -6.02 18.23 -4.00
CA GLN A 738 -4.82 17.45 -3.73
C GLN A 738 -5.04 16.28 -2.76
N PRO A 739 -5.92 15.31 -3.09
CA PRO A 739 -6.38 14.28 -2.17
C PRO A 739 -5.26 13.35 -1.69
N TRP A 740 -4.19 13.20 -2.47
CA TRP A 740 -2.95 12.50 -2.09
C TRP A 740 -2.24 13.11 -0.87
N LEU A 741 -2.59 14.32 -0.45
CA LEU A 741 -2.13 14.89 0.81
C LEU A 741 -2.91 14.37 2.01
N LYS A 742 -4.08 13.75 1.83
CA LYS A 742 -4.95 13.26 2.91
C LYS A 742 -5.09 11.75 2.93
N ASP A 743 -5.06 11.12 1.76
CA ASP A 743 -5.13 9.66 1.59
C ASP A 743 -3.84 9.12 0.96
N PRO A 744 -3.10 8.21 1.64
CA PRO A 744 -1.83 7.69 1.14
C PRO A 744 -1.95 6.74 -0.06
N LEU A 745 -3.14 6.22 -0.37
CA LEU A 745 -3.38 5.35 -1.53
C LEU A 745 -3.68 6.15 -2.80
N VAL A 746 -3.90 7.46 -2.68
CA VAL A 746 -4.21 8.30 -3.83
C VAL A 746 -2.95 8.61 -4.63
N VAL A 747 -3.01 8.32 -5.92
CA VAL A 747 -1.97 8.65 -6.89
C VAL A 747 -1.86 10.17 -7.00
N ARG A 748 -0.62 10.66 -6.89
CA ARG A 748 -0.31 12.09 -7.04
C ARG A 748 -0.34 12.53 -8.50
N LYS A 749 -1.54 12.53 -9.09
CA LYS A 749 -1.82 13.02 -10.44
C LYS A 749 -2.85 14.17 -10.33
N PRO A 750 -2.46 15.44 -10.58
CA PRO A 750 -3.44 16.53 -10.65
C PRO A 750 -4.36 16.37 -11.86
N TRP A 751 -5.42 17.19 -11.93
CA TRP A 751 -6.24 17.30 -13.14
C TRP A 751 -5.38 17.77 -14.32
N SER A 752 -5.45 17.04 -15.44
CA SER A 752 -4.66 17.30 -16.64
C SER A 752 -5.52 17.92 -17.75
N GLU A 753 -5.36 19.22 -17.97
CA GLU A 753 -6.05 19.93 -19.06
C GLU A 753 -5.61 19.45 -20.45
N SER A 754 -4.38 18.93 -20.62
CA SER A 754 -3.93 18.37 -21.89
C SER A 754 -4.59 17.03 -22.21
N GLU A 755 -4.82 16.19 -21.20
CA GLU A 755 -5.57 14.94 -21.36
C GLU A 755 -7.04 15.21 -21.62
N TYR A 756 -7.64 16.17 -20.91
CA TYR A 756 -9.02 16.60 -21.16
C TYR A 756 -9.20 17.21 -22.57
N ARG A 757 -8.20 17.93 -23.09
CA ARG A 757 -8.15 18.38 -24.50
C ARG A 757 -7.83 17.26 -25.50
N LEU A 758 -7.68 16.01 -25.02
CA LEU A 758 -7.42 14.84 -25.84
C LEU A 758 -6.14 14.94 -26.67
N GLU A 759 -5.10 15.63 -26.19
CA GLU A 759 -3.84 15.81 -26.93
C GLU A 759 -3.19 14.46 -27.29
N GLY A 760 -3.24 13.48 -26.38
CA GLY A 760 -2.80 12.10 -26.64
C GLY A 760 -3.66 11.30 -27.61
N HIS A 761 -4.88 11.77 -27.88
CA HIS A 761 -5.88 11.18 -28.77
C HIS A 761 -6.09 12.01 -30.04
N GLY A 762 -5.10 12.82 -30.44
CA GLY A 762 -5.18 13.63 -31.67
C GLY A 762 -6.07 14.88 -31.53
N GLY A 763 -6.19 15.43 -30.32
CA GLY A 763 -6.96 16.65 -30.04
C GLY A 763 -8.48 16.44 -30.16
N GLY A 764 -8.95 15.21 -30.00
CA GLY A 764 -10.38 14.86 -30.16
C GLY A 764 -10.86 14.80 -31.61
N GLN A 765 -9.96 14.94 -32.58
CA GLN A 765 -10.29 14.89 -34.01
C GLN A 765 -10.05 13.48 -34.56
N GLN A 766 -10.94 13.01 -35.42
CA GLN A 766 -10.82 11.72 -36.12
C GLN A 766 -10.53 10.53 -35.19
N LEU A 767 -11.14 10.52 -33.99
CA LEU A 767 -11.05 9.41 -33.05
C LEU A 767 -11.53 8.09 -33.67
N CYS A 768 -10.98 6.98 -33.17
CA CYS A 768 -11.42 5.62 -33.49
C CYS A 768 -11.99 4.95 -32.24
N PHE A 769 -13.31 4.75 -32.22
CA PHE A 769 -14.00 4.00 -31.17
C PHE A 769 -14.15 2.54 -31.58
N ALA A 770 -14.17 1.62 -30.61
CA ALA A 770 -14.54 0.23 -30.85
C ALA A 770 -15.84 -0.12 -30.14
N ILE A 771 -16.74 -0.85 -30.80
CA ILE A 771 -17.99 -1.33 -30.21
C ILE A 771 -17.83 -2.81 -29.83
N MET A 772 -18.03 -3.13 -28.54
CA MET A 772 -18.11 -4.50 -28.03
C MET A 772 -19.56 -4.96 -28.06
N TRP A 773 -19.98 -5.55 -29.18
CA TRP A 773 -21.34 -6.06 -29.39
C TRP A 773 -21.72 -7.21 -28.46
N ASP A 774 -20.72 -7.98 -28.04
CA ASP A 774 -20.80 -9.16 -27.21
C ASP A 774 -19.45 -9.30 -26.49
N ASN A 775 -19.44 -9.68 -25.21
CA ASN A 775 -18.20 -9.91 -24.46
C ASN A 775 -17.68 -11.36 -24.61
N GLY A 776 -18.33 -12.22 -25.38
CA GLY A 776 -17.98 -13.63 -25.55
C GLY A 776 -18.28 -14.50 -24.33
N VAL A 777 -19.11 -14.00 -23.40
CA VAL A 777 -19.56 -14.69 -22.19
C VAL A 777 -21.08 -14.65 -22.10
N VAL A 778 -21.69 -13.47 -22.26
CA VAL A 778 -23.15 -13.26 -22.28
C VAL A 778 -23.53 -12.22 -23.33
N LYS A 779 -24.58 -12.51 -24.10
CA LYS A 779 -25.08 -11.59 -25.11
C LYS A 779 -26.02 -10.55 -24.52
N PRO A 780 -25.93 -9.27 -24.94
CA PRO A 780 -26.83 -8.25 -24.47
C PRO A 780 -28.22 -8.37 -25.10
N HIS A 781 -29.24 -7.93 -24.35
CA HIS A 781 -30.63 -7.83 -24.80
C HIS A 781 -30.78 -6.91 -26.03
N PRO A 782 -31.83 -7.12 -26.85
CA PRO A 782 -32.12 -6.30 -28.03
C PRO A 782 -32.00 -4.76 -27.84
N PRO A 783 -32.56 -4.14 -26.77
CA PRO A 783 -32.43 -2.69 -26.56
C PRO A 783 -30.98 -2.21 -26.42
N LEU A 784 -30.09 -3.02 -25.81
CA LEU A 784 -28.67 -2.69 -25.63
C LEU A 784 -27.94 -2.79 -26.98
N HIS A 785 -28.28 -3.81 -27.78
CA HIS A 785 -27.75 -3.96 -29.14
C HIS A 785 -28.19 -2.79 -30.03
N ARG A 786 -29.45 -2.37 -29.95
CA ARG A 786 -29.96 -1.17 -30.64
C ARG A 786 -29.22 0.10 -30.18
N ALA A 787 -29.01 0.28 -28.87
CA ALA A 787 -28.28 1.41 -28.33
C ALA A 787 -26.84 1.51 -28.87
N MET A 788 -26.12 0.38 -28.94
CA MET A 788 -24.79 0.35 -29.56
C MET A 788 -24.82 0.72 -31.04
N GLY A 789 -25.85 0.28 -31.78
CA GLY A 789 -26.08 0.67 -33.16
C GLY A 789 -26.38 2.16 -33.34
N ILE A 790 -27.13 2.78 -32.41
CA ILE A 790 -27.38 4.23 -32.40
C ILE A 790 -26.07 4.98 -32.20
N VAL A 791 -25.27 4.60 -31.19
CA VAL A 791 -23.97 5.23 -30.90
C VAL A 791 -23.01 5.11 -32.08
N LYS A 792 -22.91 3.93 -32.70
CA LYS A 792 -22.10 3.73 -33.91
C LYS A 792 -22.46 4.73 -35.01
N ARG A 793 -23.75 4.82 -35.36
CA ARG A 793 -24.22 5.75 -36.40
C ARG A 793 -23.96 7.21 -36.02
N ALA A 794 -24.18 7.58 -34.76
CA ALA A 794 -23.94 8.94 -34.28
C ALA A 794 -22.46 9.34 -34.43
N LEU A 795 -21.54 8.45 -34.05
CA LEU A 795 -20.10 8.69 -34.15
C LEU A 795 -19.62 8.74 -35.59
N GLU A 796 -20.10 7.85 -36.46
CA GLU A 796 -19.80 7.86 -37.89
C GLU A 796 -20.31 9.15 -38.55
N ALA A 797 -21.53 9.60 -38.21
CA ALA A 797 -22.08 10.87 -38.68
C ALA A 797 -21.30 12.09 -38.19
N ALA A 798 -20.71 12.02 -37.00
CA ALA A 798 -19.81 13.05 -36.46
C ALA A 798 -18.39 13.01 -37.07
N GLY A 799 -18.10 12.08 -37.99
CA GLY A 799 -16.81 11.97 -38.69
C GLY A 799 -15.76 11.16 -37.93
N HIS A 800 -16.15 10.42 -36.91
CA HIS A 800 -15.27 9.47 -36.21
C HIS A 800 -15.30 8.11 -36.89
N ARG A 801 -14.23 7.33 -36.68
CA ARG A 801 -14.19 5.94 -37.13
C ARG A 801 -14.74 5.03 -36.04
N VAL A 802 -15.52 4.04 -36.43
CA VAL A 802 -15.99 2.99 -35.53
C VAL A 802 -15.56 1.63 -36.08
N ILE A 803 -14.98 0.80 -35.22
CA ILE A 803 -14.62 -0.59 -35.54
C ILE A 803 -15.28 -1.54 -34.54
N ASP A 804 -15.30 -2.83 -34.85
CA ASP A 804 -15.81 -3.83 -33.91
C ASP A 804 -14.68 -4.25 -32.96
N TRP A 805 -14.99 -4.38 -31.67
CA TRP A 805 -14.08 -4.89 -30.67
C TRP A 805 -14.15 -6.42 -30.63
N GLU A 806 -13.00 -7.08 -30.74
CA GLU A 806 -12.89 -8.54 -30.60
C GLU A 806 -12.66 -8.89 -29.11
N PRO A 807 -13.55 -9.65 -28.45
CA PRO A 807 -13.38 -10.06 -27.06
C PRO A 807 -12.09 -10.84 -26.82
N HIS A 808 -11.39 -10.56 -25.72
CA HIS A 808 -10.09 -11.17 -25.44
C HIS A 808 -10.00 -11.70 -24.02
N ARG A 809 -10.14 -13.04 -23.89
CA ARG A 809 -9.98 -13.78 -22.61
C ARG A 809 -10.89 -13.26 -21.48
N HIS A 810 -12.07 -12.74 -21.81
CA HIS A 810 -12.97 -12.13 -20.83
C HIS A 810 -13.44 -13.12 -19.76
N LEU A 811 -13.73 -14.37 -20.13
CA LEU A 811 -14.12 -15.41 -19.16
C LEU A 811 -13.02 -15.71 -18.14
N GLU A 812 -11.76 -15.75 -18.57
CA GLU A 812 -10.61 -15.95 -17.68
C GLU A 812 -10.42 -14.78 -16.72
N ILE A 813 -10.59 -13.54 -17.22
CA ILE A 813 -10.53 -12.32 -16.40
C ILE A 813 -11.64 -12.32 -15.35
N TYR A 814 -12.87 -12.64 -15.76
CA TYR A 814 -14.01 -12.72 -14.86
C TYR A 814 -13.80 -13.80 -13.78
N LYS A 815 -13.39 -15.01 -14.19
CA LYS A 815 -13.11 -16.11 -13.26
C LYS A 815 -12.03 -15.74 -12.24
N ASN A 816 -10.95 -15.10 -12.68
CA ASN A 816 -9.90 -14.64 -11.77
C ASN A 816 -10.44 -13.62 -10.73
N ALA A 817 -11.27 -12.67 -11.17
CA ALA A 817 -11.87 -11.67 -10.30
C ALA A 817 -12.83 -12.26 -9.27
N GLU A 818 -13.75 -13.13 -9.70
CA GLU A 818 -14.70 -13.82 -8.81
C GLU A 818 -13.98 -14.67 -7.76
N ILE A 819 -12.92 -15.39 -8.15
CA ILE A 819 -12.10 -16.14 -7.20
C ILE A 819 -11.45 -15.23 -6.15
N ILE A 820 -10.98 -14.04 -6.57
CA ILE A 820 -10.37 -13.06 -5.69
C ILE A 820 -11.40 -12.49 -4.69
N PHE A 821 -12.62 -12.18 -5.14
CA PHE A 821 -13.69 -11.71 -4.26
C PHE A 821 -14.10 -12.76 -3.22
N ALA A 822 -14.09 -14.04 -3.60
CA ALA A 822 -14.43 -15.15 -2.74
C ALA A 822 -13.24 -15.73 -1.93
N ALA A 823 -12.07 -15.08 -1.94
CA ALA A 823 -10.83 -15.66 -1.43
C ALA A 823 -10.81 -15.93 0.09
N ASP A 824 -11.65 -15.25 0.86
CA ASP A 824 -11.81 -15.46 2.30
C ASP A 824 -12.88 -16.52 2.63
N GLY A 825 -13.54 -17.11 1.63
CA GLY A 825 -14.64 -18.04 1.81
C GLY A 825 -15.93 -17.40 2.35
N GLY A 826 -16.09 -16.09 2.26
CA GLY A 826 -17.22 -15.34 2.82
C GLY A 826 -17.19 -15.24 4.34
N HIS A 827 -16.00 -15.30 4.95
CA HIS A 827 -15.82 -15.19 6.39
C HIS A 827 -16.16 -13.80 6.88
N ASP A 828 -15.69 -12.77 6.17
CA ASP A 828 -15.92 -11.37 6.53
C ASP A 828 -17.43 -11.08 6.63
N PHE A 829 -18.21 -11.47 5.63
CA PHE A 829 -19.67 -11.27 5.65
C PHE A 829 -20.35 -11.95 6.84
N ARG A 830 -19.94 -13.18 7.17
CA ARG A 830 -20.51 -13.93 8.30
C ARG A 830 -20.12 -13.31 9.64
N GLU A 831 -18.86 -12.88 9.79
CA GLU A 831 -18.35 -12.27 11.02
C GLU A 831 -19.02 -10.92 11.28
N GLN A 832 -19.23 -10.08 10.26
CA GLN A 832 -19.93 -8.80 10.42
C GLN A 832 -21.41 -8.95 10.80
N CYS A 833 -22.05 -10.04 10.37
CA CYS A 833 -23.44 -10.38 10.70
C CYS A 833 -23.57 -11.15 12.03
N GLU A 834 -22.51 -11.78 12.55
CA GLU A 834 -22.58 -12.62 13.74
C GLU A 834 -22.91 -11.79 15.00
N GLY A 835 -24.07 -12.05 15.60
CA GLY A 835 -24.55 -11.32 16.78
C GLY A 835 -25.16 -9.94 16.49
N SER A 836 -25.27 -9.52 15.22
CA SER A 836 -25.91 -8.26 14.80
C SER A 836 -27.25 -8.48 14.11
N GLU A 837 -27.26 -9.05 12.89
CA GLU A 837 -28.45 -9.36 12.09
C GLU A 837 -28.15 -10.58 11.17
N PRO A 838 -29.15 -11.38 10.75
CA PRO A 838 -28.89 -12.49 9.83
C PRO A 838 -28.38 -12.02 8.46
N LEU A 839 -27.56 -12.85 7.81
CA LEU A 839 -27.07 -12.59 6.46
C LEU A 839 -28.18 -12.82 5.43
N ILE A 840 -28.41 -11.85 4.56
CA ILE A 840 -29.31 -11.93 3.41
C ILE A 840 -28.72 -12.88 2.37
N GLN A 841 -29.50 -13.89 1.99
CA GLN A 841 -29.06 -14.94 1.05
C GLN A 841 -29.63 -14.77 -0.36
N THR A 842 -30.69 -13.97 -0.52
CA THR A 842 -31.33 -13.70 -1.81
C THR A 842 -31.92 -12.30 -1.88
N MET A 843 -31.91 -11.72 -3.08
CA MET A 843 -32.56 -10.44 -3.38
C MET A 843 -33.99 -10.59 -3.90
N SER A 844 -34.49 -11.82 -4.10
CA SER A 844 -35.86 -12.07 -4.56
C SER A 844 -36.90 -11.86 -3.44
N PRO A 845 -38.03 -11.17 -3.71
CA PRO A 845 -39.09 -10.94 -2.73
C PRO A 845 -40.03 -12.14 -2.51
N ILE A 846 -39.98 -13.16 -3.38
CA ILE A 846 -40.92 -14.30 -3.39
C ILE A 846 -40.33 -15.54 -2.70
N THR A 847 -39.00 -15.61 -2.59
CA THR A 847 -38.27 -16.74 -2.03
C THR A 847 -37.88 -16.48 -0.59
N ASP A 848 -38.12 -17.43 0.32
CA ASP A 848 -37.69 -17.31 1.72
C ASP A 848 -36.16 -17.19 1.77
N SER A 849 -35.68 -16.08 2.34
CA SER A 849 -34.26 -15.78 2.48
C SER A 849 -33.52 -16.76 3.39
N ARG A 850 -34.23 -17.65 4.11
CA ARG A 850 -33.68 -18.66 5.02
C ARG A 850 -33.48 -20.04 4.37
N GLU A 851 -34.00 -20.25 3.16
CA GLU A 851 -34.04 -21.57 2.53
C GLU A 851 -32.96 -21.82 1.45
N LYS A 852 -32.15 -20.81 1.11
CA LYS A 852 -31.10 -20.93 0.09
C LYS A 852 -29.72 -20.55 0.61
N ALA A 853 -28.67 -21.25 0.16
CA ALA A 853 -27.32 -20.70 0.20
C ALA A 853 -27.27 -19.41 -0.65
N LEU A 854 -26.39 -18.44 -0.31
CA LEU A 854 -26.11 -17.22 -1.08
C LEU A 854 -26.31 -17.51 -2.58
N ASP A 855 -27.27 -16.81 -3.22
CA ASP A 855 -27.73 -17.03 -4.60
C ASP A 855 -26.61 -17.63 -5.46
N GLU A 856 -26.81 -18.84 -6.03
CA GLU A 856 -25.78 -19.50 -6.85
C GLU A 856 -25.66 -18.78 -8.20
N PRO A 857 -24.66 -17.91 -8.43
CA PRO A 857 -24.42 -17.33 -9.74
C PRO A 857 -23.47 -18.26 -10.49
N LEU A 858 -23.19 -17.97 -11.76
CA LEU A 858 -22.06 -18.56 -12.50
C LEU A 858 -20.78 -18.54 -11.69
N SER A 859 -20.61 -17.56 -10.78
CA SER A 859 -19.53 -17.52 -9.81
C SER A 859 -19.36 -18.87 -9.11
N LYS A 860 -20.41 -19.48 -8.55
CA LYS A 860 -20.30 -20.81 -7.89
C LYS A 860 -20.02 -21.94 -8.89
N ALA A 861 -20.57 -21.89 -10.11
CA ALA A 861 -20.32 -22.88 -11.16
C ALA A 861 -18.88 -22.79 -11.74
N LEU A 862 -18.34 -21.58 -11.89
CA LEU A 862 -16.99 -21.30 -12.42
C LEU A 862 -15.89 -21.41 -11.37
N VAL A 863 -16.16 -20.92 -10.15
CA VAL A 863 -15.18 -20.78 -9.06
C VAL A 863 -15.30 -21.88 -8.00
N GLY A 864 -16.38 -22.66 -8.04
CA GLY A 864 -16.69 -23.69 -7.06
C GLY A 864 -17.17 -23.12 -5.73
N THR A 865 -17.23 -23.96 -4.71
CA THR A 865 -17.58 -23.53 -3.34
C THR A 865 -16.48 -22.60 -2.80
N PRO A 866 -16.80 -21.37 -2.38
CA PRO A 866 -15.86 -20.48 -1.72
C PRO A 866 -15.19 -21.14 -0.51
N TYR A 867 -13.87 -20.97 -0.38
CA TYR A 867 -13.11 -21.46 0.76
C TYR A 867 -11.98 -20.49 1.09
N HIS A 868 -11.45 -20.60 2.31
CA HIS A 868 -10.30 -19.81 2.74
C HIS A 868 -9.06 -20.16 1.91
N ARG A 869 -8.67 -19.25 1.01
CA ARG A 869 -7.44 -19.39 0.27
C ARG A 869 -6.25 -18.96 1.11
N THR A 870 -5.15 -19.70 0.97
CA THR A 870 -3.86 -19.32 1.55
C THR A 870 -3.30 -18.08 0.86
N ALA A 871 -2.42 -17.36 1.55
CA ALA A 871 -1.72 -16.21 0.95
C ALA A 871 -0.97 -16.58 -0.35
N TYR A 872 -0.41 -17.80 -0.42
CA TYR A 872 0.28 -18.28 -1.61
C TYR A 872 -0.67 -18.48 -2.80
N GLU A 873 -1.84 -19.09 -2.58
CA GLU A 873 -2.87 -19.23 -3.63
C GLU A 873 -3.35 -17.86 -4.13
N LEU A 874 -3.56 -16.91 -3.20
CA LEU A 874 -3.90 -15.53 -3.56
C LEU A 874 -2.82 -14.86 -4.41
N TRP A 875 -1.53 -15.08 -4.10
CA TRP A 875 -0.43 -14.57 -4.92
C TRP A 875 -0.38 -15.20 -6.32
N GLN A 876 -0.79 -16.47 -6.48
CA GLN A 876 -0.91 -17.07 -7.81
C GLN A 876 -2.01 -16.37 -8.63
N LEU A 877 -3.14 -16.05 -8.00
CA LEU A 877 -4.21 -15.28 -8.65
C LEU A 877 -3.74 -13.88 -9.03
N HIS A 878 -2.90 -13.23 -8.21
CA HIS A 878 -2.33 -11.92 -8.54
C HIS A 878 -1.37 -11.99 -9.73
N LYS A 879 -0.57 -13.06 -9.82
CA LYS A 879 0.30 -13.32 -10.97
C LYS A 879 -0.52 -13.50 -12.25
N GLU A 880 -1.54 -14.36 -12.21
CA GLU A 880 -2.47 -14.59 -13.32
C GLU A 880 -3.18 -13.29 -13.73
N LYS A 881 -3.73 -12.54 -12.78
CA LYS A 881 -4.37 -11.24 -13.05
C LYS A 881 -3.44 -10.28 -13.80
N ARG A 882 -2.16 -10.24 -13.43
CA ARG A 882 -1.16 -9.39 -14.09
C ARG A 882 -0.89 -9.84 -15.54
N GLU A 883 -0.83 -11.14 -15.77
CA GLU A 883 -0.67 -11.71 -17.12
C GLU A 883 -1.89 -11.41 -17.99
N LEU A 884 -3.11 -11.56 -17.44
CA LEU A 884 -4.36 -11.22 -18.11
C LEU A 884 -4.44 -9.72 -18.45
N ARG A 885 -4.09 -8.83 -17.49
CA ARG A 885 -4.00 -7.38 -17.72
C ARG A 885 -3.05 -7.03 -18.86
N LYS A 886 -1.84 -7.60 -18.85
CA LYS A 886 -0.85 -7.36 -19.90
C LYS A 886 -1.35 -7.85 -21.25
N SER A 887 -1.93 -9.04 -21.29
CA SER A 887 -2.46 -9.64 -22.51
C SER A 887 -3.59 -8.81 -23.12
N HIS A 888 -4.52 -8.31 -22.30
CA HIS A 888 -5.60 -7.42 -22.75
C HIS A 888 -5.06 -6.07 -23.25
N LEU A 889 -4.08 -5.48 -22.56
CA LEU A 889 -3.43 -4.25 -23.02
C LEU A 889 -2.73 -4.44 -24.37
N ASP A 890 -2.04 -5.56 -24.58
CA ASP A 890 -1.39 -5.86 -25.86
C ASP A 890 -2.41 -6.01 -27.00
N HIS A 891 -3.53 -6.70 -26.73
CA HIS A 891 -4.65 -6.80 -27.67
C HIS A 891 -5.20 -5.42 -28.03
N TRP A 892 -5.43 -4.56 -27.04
CA TRP A 892 -5.83 -3.18 -27.28
C TRP A 892 -4.80 -2.43 -28.13
N ARG A 893 -3.52 -2.48 -27.78
CA ARG A 893 -2.45 -1.78 -28.54
C ARG A 893 -2.33 -2.28 -29.98
N ALA A 894 -2.58 -3.56 -30.24
CA ALA A 894 -2.52 -4.15 -31.58
C ALA A 894 -3.58 -3.56 -32.54
N THR A 895 -4.66 -2.98 -32.02
CA THR A 895 -5.70 -2.33 -32.84
C THR A 895 -5.18 -1.14 -33.65
N ALA A 896 -4.00 -0.59 -33.33
CA ALA A 896 -3.39 0.50 -34.09
C ALA A 896 -3.23 0.19 -35.60
N SER A 897 -3.11 -1.09 -35.94
CA SER A 897 -3.07 -1.57 -37.33
C SER A 897 -4.43 -1.47 -38.05
N LYS A 898 -5.54 -1.41 -37.32
CA LYS A 898 -6.93 -1.41 -37.82
C LYS A 898 -7.59 -0.03 -37.78
N THR A 899 -7.12 0.90 -36.95
CA THR A 899 -7.76 2.23 -36.73
C THR A 899 -7.54 3.22 -37.89
N GLY A 900 -6.42 3.13 -38.61
CA GLY A 900 -6.02 4.15 -39.59
C GLY A 900 -5.63 5.50 -38.99
N THR A 901 -5.65 5.66 -37.65
CA THR A 901 -5.22 6.89 -36.95
C THR A 901 -3.73 6.87 -36.60
N GLY A 902 -3.05 5.72 -36.80
CA GLY A 902 -1.69 5.46 -36.32
C GLY A 902 -1.60 5.24 -34.81
N ARG A 903 -2.73 5.29 -34.10
CA ARG A 903 -2.87 5.02 -32.66
C ARG A 903 -3.82 3.83 -32.47
N PRO A 904 -3.74 3.11 -31.33
CA PRO A 904 -4.78 2.15 -30.95
C PRO A 904 -6.17 2.80 -30.89
N VAL A 905 -7.21 1.98 -30.80
CA VAL A 905 -8.56 2.43 -30.47
C VAL A 905 -8.51 3.40 -29.28
N ASP A 906 -9.19 4.54 -29.40
CA ASP A 906 -9.17 5.59 -28.39
C ASP A 906 -10.04 5.20 -27.18
N ALA A 907 -11.21 4.60 -27.42
CA ALA A 907 -12.06 4.04 -26.37
C ALA A 907 -12.92 2.86 -26.87
N ILE A 908 -13.27 1.97 -25.95
CA ILE A 908 -14.19 0.85 -26.20
C ILE A 908 -15.56 1.23 -25.63
N ILE A 909 -16.61 1.05 -26.42
CA ILE A 909 -17.99 1.26 -26.02
C ILE A 909 -18.63 -0.11 -25.86
N SER A 910 -19.23 -0.36 -24.70
CA SER A 910 -19.87 -1.64 -24.38
C SER A 910 -21.12 -1.42 -23.52
N PRO A 911 -21.98 -2.44 -23.37
CA PRO A 911 -22.97 -2.46 -22.30
C PRO A 911 -22.31 -2.33 -20.92
N ALA A 912 -23.01 -1.75 -19.95
CA ALA A 912 -22.66 -1.86 -18.54
C ALA A 912 -23.20 -3.17 -17.94
N VAL A 913 -24.38 -3.60 -18.39
CA VAL A 913 -25.07 -4.83 -18.00
C VAL A 913 -25.70 -5.42 -19.27
N ALA A 914 -25.91 -6.72 -19.32
CA ALA A 914 -26.49 -7.39 -20.48
C ALA A 914 -27.98 -7.12 -20.70
N TYR A 915 -28.65 -6.33 -19.85
CA TYR A 915 -30.10 -6.11 -19.87
C TYR A 915 -30.50 -4.74 -19.28
N PRO A 916 -31.72 -4.24 -19.56
CA PRO A 916 -32.31 -3.10 -18.85
C PRO A 916 -32.54 -3.40 -17.37
N ALA A 917 -33.01 -2.43 -16.57
CA ALA A 917 -33.41 -2.71 -15.18
C ALA A 917 -34.40 -3.88 -15.10
N VAL A 918 -34.17 -4.81 -14.17
CA VAL A 918 -34.91 -6.08 -14.05
C VAL A 918 -35.76 -6.15 -12.77
N PRO A 919 -36.75 -7.06 -12.69
CA PRO A 919 -37.43 -7.37 -11.44
C PRO A 919 -36.44 -7.74 -10.33
N HIS A 920 -36.86 -7.51 -9.09
CA HIS A 920 -36.04 -7.84 -7.92
C HIS A 920 -35.65 -9.32 -7.83
N GLY A 921 -34.40 -9.57 -7.50
CA GLY A 921 -33.79 -10.91 -7.44
C GLY A 921 -33.34 -11.47 -8.78
N GLN A 922 -33.39 -10.67 -9.85
CA GLN A 922 -33.02 -11.11 -11.20
C GLN A 922 -31.79 -10.38 -11.74
N ASN A 923 -31.15 -9.49 -10.96
CA ASN A 923 -29.87 -8.90 -11.35
C ASN A 923 -28.70 -9.86 -11.05
N THR A 924 -28.44 -10.75 -12.00
CA THR A 924 -27.46 -11.84 -11.94
C THR A 924 -26.14 -11.56 -12.68
N ASP A 925 -26.01 -10.43 -13.38
CA ASP A 925 -24.87 -10.11 -14.28
C ASP A 925 -23.96 -9.02 -13.71
N SER A 926 -22.67 -9.29 -13.71
CA SER A 926 -21.60 -8.29 -13.53
C SER A 926 -20.44 -8.47 -14.51
N PHE A 927 -20.60 -9.27 -15.58
CA PHE A 927 -19.53 -9.66 -16.50
C PHE A 927 -18.89 -8.44 -17.17
N TYR A 928 -19.71 -7.56 -17.74
CA TYR A 928 -19.24 -6.36 -18.44
C TYR A 928 -18.54 -5.37 -17.51
N THR A 929 -19.01 -5.22 -16.27
CA THR A 929 -18.41 -4.29 -15.31
C THR A 929 -17.15 -4.84 -14.67
N THR A 930 -17.19 -6.09 -14.22
CA THR A 930 -16.09 -6.78 -13.53
C THR A 930 -14.83 -6.87 -14.39
N LEU A 931 -14.97 -6.99 -15.72
CA LEU A 931 -13.85 -6.90 -16.66
C LEU A 931 -13.02 -5.63 -16.39
N CYS A 932 -13.67 -4.48 -16.34
CA CYS A 932 -12.99 -3.22 -16.11
C CYS A 932 -12.42 -3.15 -14.69
N ASN A 933 -13.11 -3.69 -13.68
CA ASN A 933 -12.58 -3.72 -12.31
C ASN A 933 -11.29 -4.51 -12.28
N ALA A 934 -11.31 -5.73 -12.78
CA ALA A 934 -10.18 -6.63 -12.84
C ALA A 934 -9.01 -6.05 -13.63
N LEU A 935 -9.27 -5.24 -14.66
CA LEU A 935 -8.24 -4.61 -15.50
C LEU A 935 -7.75 -3.24 -15.01
N ASP A 936 -8.48 -2.60 -14.09
CA ASP A 936 -8.22 -1.23 -13.60
C ASP A 936 -8.33 -0.13 -14.67
N TYR A 937 -9.35 -0.25 -15.54
CA TYR A 937 -9.67 0.77 -16.53
C TYR A 937 -10.62 1.84 -15.99
N ALA A 938 -10.42 3.08 -16.41
CA ALA A 938 -11.36 4.16 -16.18
C ALA A 938 -12.57 3.98 -17.11
N CYS A 939 -13.78 4.16 -16.56
CA CYS A 939 -15.01 3.95 -17.30
C CYS A 939 -16.02 5.04 -17.00
N SER A 940 -16.78 5.47 -18.01
CA SER A 940 -17.90 6.37 -17.83
C SER A 940 -19.17 5.77 -18.42
N VAL A 941 -20.25 5.75 -17.64
CA VAL A 941 -21.58 5.36 -18.15
C VAL A 941 -22.32 6.60 -18.61
N PHE A 942 -23.08 6.44 -19.70
CA PHE A 942 -23.92 7.47 -20.28
C PHE A 942 -25.23 6.88 -20.81
N PRO A 943 -26.38 7.57 -20.65
CA PRO A 943 -27.67 7.16 -21.20
C PRO A 943 -27.72 7.35 -22.72
N VAL A 944 -28.43 6.47 -23.44
CA VAL A 944 -28.55 6.52 -24.92
C VAL A 944 -29.99 6.63 -25.37
N THR A 945 -30.84 5.70 -24.91
CA THR A 945 -32.24 5.54 -25.35
C THR A 945 -33.07 4.94 -24.21
N PHE A 946 -34.36 4.74 -24.45
CA PHE A 946 -35.24 3.90 -23.63
C PHE A 946 -35.57 2.61 -24.36
N VAL A 947 -36.02 1.59 -23.64
CA VAL A 947 -36.63 0.39 -24.21
C VAL A 947 -37.90 0.76 -24.97
N ASP A 948 -38.02 0.24 -26.18
CA ASP A 948 -39.14 0.43 -27.09
C ASP A 948 -39.63 -0.94 -27.58
N PRO A 949 -40.78 -1.44 -27.09
CA PRO A 949 -41.30 -2.75 -27.46
C PRO A 949 -41.58 -2.94 -28.95
N GLU A 950 -41.75 -1.84 -29.71
CA GLU A 950 -41.99 -1.91 -31.16
C GLU A 950 -40.69 -2.08 -31.96
N LEU A 951 -39.53 -1.70 -31.38
CA LEU A 951 -38.22 -1.75 -32.03
C LEU A 951 -37.31 -2.85 -31.47
N ASP A 952 -37.62 -3.36 -30.28
CA ASP A 952 -36.80 -4.27 -29.51
C ASP A 952 -37.33 -5.71 -29.58
N ASP A 953 -37.50 -6.23 -30.79
CA ASP A 953 -37.93 -7.63 -30.97
C ASP A 953 -36.93 -8.61 -30.33
N PRO A 954 -37.39 -9.70 -29.69
CA PRO A 954 -36.52 -10.76 -29.20
C PRO A 954 -35.63 -11.29 -30.33
N HIS A 955 -34.31 -11.35 -30.08
CA HIS A 955 -33.39 -11.98 -31.02
C HIS A 955 -33.72 -13.47 -31.20
N PRO A 956 -33.46 -14.05 -32.40
CA PRO A 956 -33.61 -15.49 -32.58
C PRO A 956 -32.68 -16.25 -31.62
N PRO A 957 -33.08 -17.43 -31.12
CA PRO A 957 -32.23 -18.24 -30.26
C PRO A 957 -30.87 -18.52 -30.90
N HIS A 958 -29.82 -18.50 -30.10
CA HIS A 958 -28.45 -18.79 -30.50
C HIS A 958 -27.85 -19.96 -29.72
N GLU A 959 -26.70 -20.45 -30.17
CA GLU A 959 -25.89 -21.37 -29.37
C GLU A 959 -25.32 -20.60 -28.17
N PHE A 960 -25.87 -20.88 -26.98
CA PHE A 960 -25.51 -20.19 -25.75
C PHE A 960 -24.08 -20.50 -25.33
N TYR A 961 -23.34 -19.49 -24.87
CA TYR A 961 -21.98 -19.69 -24.37
C TYR A 961 -21.93 -20.49 -23.05
N ASN A 962 -22.94 -20.32 -22.20
CA ASN A 962 -23.06 -20.92 -20.88
C ASN A 962 -24.52 -20.82 -20.38
N GLU A 963 -24.79 -21.29 -19.17
CA GLU A 963 -26.12 -21.30 -18.55
C GLU A 963 -26.67 -19.89 -18.30
N GLU A 964 -25.81 -18.91 -18.03
CA GLU A 964 -26.18 -17.52 -17.78
C GLU A 964 -26.54 -16.79 -19.04
N ASP A 965 -25.82 -17.04 -20.15
CA ASP A 965 -26.22 -16.53 -21.46
C ASP A 965 -27.62 -17.05 -21.83
N ALA A 966 -27.91 -18.32 -21.54
CA ALA A 966 -29.25 -18.88 -21.71
C ALA A 966 -30.27 -18.24 -20.75
N HIS A 967 -29.94 -18.05 -19.48
CA HIS A 967 -30.81 -17.41 -18.51
C HIS A 967 -31.14 -15.96 -18.90
N ILE A 968 -30.12 -15.17 -19.24
CA ILE A 968 -30.26 -13.79 -19.69
C ILE A 968 -31.08 -13.72 -20.97
N PHE A 969 -30.83 -14.59 -21.94
CA PHE A 969 -31.67 -14.65 -23.15
C PHE A 969 -33.15 -14.89 -22.81
N ASN A 970 -33.43 -15.87 -21.95
CA ASN A 970 -34.80 -16.22 -21.55
C ASN A 970 -35.47 -15.20 -20.62
N LEU A 971 -34.69 -14.30 -20.00
CA LEU A 971 -35.18 -13.21 -19.18
C LEU A 971 -35.86 -12.11 -20.03
N TYR A 972 -35.55 -12.01 -21.32
CA TYR A 972 -36.07 -10.94 -22.14
C TYR A 972 -37.52 -11.18 -22.57
N ALA A 973 -38.39 -10.21 -22.26
CA ALA A 973 -39.70 -10.06 -22.88
C ALA A 973 -39.93 -8.56 -23.18
N ALA A 974 -40.27 -8.23 -24.42
CA ALA A 974 -40.34 -6.85 -24.90
C ALA A 974 -41.37 -5.99 -24.13
N ASP A 975 -42.46 -6.61 -23.68
CA ASP A 975 -43.55 -5.98 -22.91
C ASP A 975 -43.23 -5.77 -21.43
N MET A 976 -42.16 -6.38 -20.91
CA MET A 976 -41.81 -6.32 -19.49
C MET A 976 -41.14 -4.99 -19.11
N PHE A 977 -40.43 -4.33 -20.04
CA PHE A 977 -39.52 -3.22 -19.75
C PHE A 977 -39.87 -1.84 -20.37
N PRO A 978 -41.14 -1.51 -20.72
CA PRO A 978 -41.41 -0.30 -21.50
C PRO A 978 -40.95 0.96 -20.77
N GLY A 979 -40.17 1.79 -21.45
CA GLY A 979 -39.70 3.07 -20.92
C GLY A 979 -38.56 3.00 -19.89
N CYS A 980 -37.95 1.82 -19.67
CA CYS A 980 -36.71 1.73 -18.89
C CYS A 980 -35.54 2.39 -19.65
N PRO A 981 -34.68 3.17 -18.99
CA PRO A 981 -33.52 3.78 -19.62
C PRO A 981 -32.47 2.72 -19.99
N ILE A 982 -31.77 2.96 -21.09
CA ILE A 982 -30.65 2.15 -21.58
C ILE A 982 -29.39 2.99 -21.55
N GLY A 983 -28.45 2.59 -20.69
CA GLY A 983 -27.11 3.16 -20.60
C GLY A 983 -26.03 2.23 -21.17
N LEU A 984 -25.02 2.83 -21.79
CA LEU A 984 -23.79 2.14 -22.19
C LEU A 984 -22.61 2.69 -21.38
N GLN A 985 -21.47 2.00 -21.41
CA GLN A 985 -20.21 2.49 -20.85
C GLN A 985 -19.16 2.73 -21.93
N LEU A 986 -18.39 3.80 -21.75
CA LEU A 986 -17.15 4.09 -22.46
C LEU A 986 -15.99 3.71 -21.56
N ILE A 987 -15.09 2.89 -22.08
CA ILE A 987 -13.92 2.34 -21.39
C ILE A 987 -12.67 2.98 -22.01
N GLY A 988 -11.86 3.62 -21.17
CA GLY A 988 -10.55 4.16 -21.54
C GLY A 988 -9.41 3.49 -20.78
N GLY A 989 -8.19 4.02 -20.93
CA GLY A 989 -7.01 3.49 -20.25
C GLY A 989 -7.02 3.70 -18.74
N THR A 990 -6.11 2.99 -18.07
CA THR A 990 -5.84 3.19 -16.64
C THR A 990 -5.29 4.60 -16.41
N GLN A 991 -5.86 5.34 -15.45
CA GLN A 991 -5.52 6.72 -15.12
C GLN A 991 -5.77 7.73 -16.26
N GLU A 992 -6.74 7.46 -17.15
CA GLU A 992 -7.15 8.37 -18.24
C GLU A 992 -8.53 9.00 -18.00
N GLU A 993 -8.90 9.28 -16.74
CA GLU A 993 -10.25 9.77 -16.40
C GLU A 993 -10.64 11.06 -17.14
N GLU A 994 -9.72 12.00 -17.28
CA GLU A 994 -9.95 13.25 -18.01
C GLU A 994 -10.28 13.00 -19.49
N ALA A 995 -9.53 12.10 -20.14
CA ALA A 995 -9.77 11.73 -21.53
C ALA A 995 -11.08 10.94 -21.67
N VAL A 996 -11.39 10.05 -20.73
CA VAL A 996 -12.67 9.32 -20.69
C VAL A 996 -13.84 10.28 -20.59
N ILE A 997 -13.80 11.28 -19.70
CA ILE A 997 -14.85 12.30 -19.60
C ILE A 997 -14.99 13.04 -20.93
N ALA A 998 -13.88 13.53 -21.52
CA ALA A 998 -13.91 14.28 -22.77
C ALA A 998 -14.42 13.44 -23.96
N MET A 999 -14.04 12.17 -24.05
CA MET A 999 -14.55 11.26 -25.08
C MET A 999 -16.04 10.96 -24.90
N THR A 1000 -16.52 10.82 -23.66
CA THR A 1000 -17.96 10.68 -23.40
C THR A 1000 -18.72 11.96 -23.79
N GLU A 1001 -18.15 13.16 -23.59
CA GLU A 1001 -18.76 14.42 -24.07
C GLU A 1001 -18.91 14.44 -25.60
N ILE A 1002 -17.92 13.90 -26.32
CA ILE A 1002 -17.99 13.73 -27.79
C ILE A 1002 -19.11 12.75 -28.17
N VAL A 1003 -19.23 11.61 -27.47
CA VAL A 1003 -20.29 10.63 -27.72
C VAL A 1003 -21.67 11.24 -27.45
N ASP A 1004 -21.85 11.91 -26.32
CA ASP A 1004 -23.13 12.55 -25.95
C ASP A 1004 -23.54 13.63 -26.95
N LYS A 1005 -22.59 14.48 -27.37
CA LYS A 1005 -22.83 15.47 -28.42
C LYS A 1005 -23.20 14.83 -29.77
N ALA A 1006 -22.54 13.74 -30.14
CA ALA A 1006 -22.86 13.01 -31.37
C ALA A 1006 -24.28 12.42 -31.32
N LEU A 1007 -24.69 11.88 -30.17
CA LEU A 1007 -26.05 11.37 -29.95
C LEU A 1007 -27.10 12.47 -30.03
N GLN A 1008 -26.82 13.66 -29.49
CA GLN A 1008 -27.72 14.81 -29.56
C GLN A 1008 -27.91 15.31 -31.00
N ASN A 1009 -26.85 15.28 -31.83
CA ASN A 1009 -26.92 15.71 -33.22
C ASN A 1009 -27.64 14.71 -34.15
N LEU A 1010 -27.79 13.45 -33.72
CA LEU A 1010 -28.49 12.42 -34.49
C LEU A 1010 -30.02 12.46 -34.28
N LYS A 1011 -30.46 13.01 -33.15
CA LYS A 1011 -31.88 13.27 -32.84
C LYS A 1011 -32.37 14.49 -33.60
#